data_AF-A0A7C1HUU6-F1
#
_entry.id   AF-A0A7C1HUU6-F1
#
_cell.length_a   1.000
_cell.length_b   1.000
_cell.length_c   1.000
_cell.angle_alpha   90.00
_cell.angle_beta   90.00
_cell.angle_gamma   90.00
#
_symmetry.space_group_name_H-M   'P 1'
#
loop_
_entity.id
_entity.type
_entity.pdbx_description
1 polymer ?
#
loop_
_entity_poly.entity_id
_entity_poly.type
_entity_poly.pdbx_seq_one_letter_code
_entity_poly.pdbx_strand_id
1 'polypeptide(L)'
;MVLQKNEISLYLRAMYLLELIFENSKHNGDGVFRFRKRQNNRTIPKWTPLGNDKAAKEVLVLITLALGGEKYLNAVPVSAKMARDRRRPLRVAHVLARHYPHDMQARSKPVLGSGVQMDAGGHVTALRKRDLFLIPSHVPTRKLNIGKRFSAHFLLAYGRGYRPGPRGEDFQFTDPLFRRARFHSLLIPGASLTHPADFIARLRYKGIRWGRTPSKQVLQTLCTHLSHWLGIRTDPWLDMAIDPDDAWDRLCPWQQRAALPILDMARHMMDAFSKSATPLDMPGVALLDRPEIYCGSGRFKDYLTLLDALFPQIQFIVSADAASVNSLPTSFWKKRLPLPKEENAQPGSRPVRLTKDTVLLIDVDGRLPNLALMKLSTHYRGRRHKVWLGKGDCFLEDSNIVYASTLFYSPRSERRNRALKQYYGSKLTIGGTGEDITSSLPDAVEALAPDYALYPELGDRAIGFITRGCSFSCPFCVVPRKEGTPRQVCDLEALLEGGRRRKLILLDDNILSHPNADRLLLEMAERGIMVNFTQTLDLRLVNRERAALLRRIHCSNTRFTRKNYHFSLNHNRDLDLVAEKYRLFNFKPRDNVEFVCMYGYDTTLDEDVDRFFFLRSLPGAYVFVQKYLPLRGGPPPDAIDFFGDDPDKLIDQLIGIAFTQNMKSMENYYRWISRRYAKVYGKLHMGLVDTIFRYNNRHKKGEYISSLAGTRKGHF
;
A
#
# COMPACT_ATOMS: atom_id res chain seq x y z
N MET A 1 -9.04 -30.01 -13.93
CA MET A 1 -8.23 -31.03 -13.22
C MET A 1 -6.78 -30.75 -13.60
N VAL A 2 -5.87 -30.31 -12.74
CA VAL A 2 -5.52 -30.80 -11.40
C VAL A 2 -5.48 -29.62 -10.41
N LEU A 3 -6.40 -29.67 -9.45
CA LEU A 3 -6.36 -28.90 -8.21
C LEU A 3 -5.29 -29.54 -7.32
N GLN A 4 -4.07 -29.02 -7.33
CA GLN A 4 -3.08 -29.38 -6.33
C GLN A 4 -3.28 -28.50 -5.10
N LYS A 5 -3.87 -29.15 -4.09
CA LYS A 5 -3.75 -28.90 -2.65
C LYS A 5 -2.62 -27.92 -2.29
N ASN A 6 -2.97 -26.65 -2.09
CA ASN A 6 -2.18 -25.82 -1.18
C ASN A 6 -2.78 -26.01 0.21
N GLU A 7 -2.02 -26.75 1.00
CA GLU A 7 -2.27 -27.08 2.38
C GLU A 7 -2.74 -25.88 3.19
N ILE A 8 -3.75 -26.19 3.98
CA ILE A 8 -4.20 -25.50 5.17
C ILE A 8 -2.98 -25.21 6.07
N SER A 9 -2.41 -24.01 5.92
CA SER A 9 -1.50 -23.40 6.88
C SER A 9 -2.15 -22.11 7.40
N LEU A 10 -3.24 -22.32 8.16
CA LEU A 10 -4.02 -21.32 8.89
C LEU A 10 -3.21 -20.80 10.09
N TYR A 11 -2.18 -19.99 9.85
CA TYR A 11 -1.54 -19.19 10.92
C TYR A 11 -2.13 -17.79 10.98
N LEU A 12 -2.58 -17.47 12.19
CA LEU A 12 -3.39 -16.35 12.65
C LEU A 12 -2.71 -14.98 12.49
N ARG A 13 -3.50 -13.93 12.26
CA ARG A 13 -3.06 -12.71 11.55
C ARG A 13 -3.53 -11.36 12.14
N ALA A 14 -3.04 -10.93 13.31
CA ALA A 14 -3.05 -9.57 13.96
C ALA A 14 -2.92 -9.70 15.50
N MET A 15 -2.56 -8.64 16.24
CA MET A 15 -1.90 -8.72 17.56
C MET A 15 -2.71 -9.10 18.82
N TYR A 16 -2.00 -9.59 19.85
CA TYR A 16 -2.51 -9.83 21.22
C TYR A 16 -1.71 -9.10 22.30
N LEU A 17 -2.39 -8.69 23.38
CA LEU A 17 -1.81 -8.05 24.55
C LEU A 17 -1.33 -9.09 25.56
N LEU A 18 -0.02 -9.17 25.77
CA LEU A 18 0.61 -10.13 26.67
C LEU A 18 0.71 -9.59 28.09
N GLU A 19 1.14 -8.34 28.23
CA GLU A 19 1.39 -7.68 29.52
C GLU A 19 1.04 -6.20 29.42
N LEU A 20 0.49 -5.66 30.51
CA LEU A 20 0.27 -4.23 30.74
C LEU A 20 1.03 -3.84 32.01
N ILE A 21 1.88 -2.83 31.92
CA ILE A 21 2.66 -2.29 33.04
C ILE A 21 2.23 -0.84 33.23
N PHE A 22 1.96 -0.42 34.44
CA PHE A 22 1.53 0.95 34.70
C PHE A 22 2.11 1.47 36.01
N GLU A 23 2.39 2.77 36.04
CA GLU A 23 2.81 3.51 37.22
C GLU A 23 1.88 4.69 37.43
N ASN A 24 1.63 5.01 38.69
CA ASN A 24 0.86 6.16 39.15
C ASN A 24 -0.63 6.09 38.76
N SER A 25 -1.21 4.89 38.64
CA SER A 25 -2.66 4.76 38.40
C SER A 25 -3.45 4.98 39.69
N LYS A 26 -4.62 5.61 39.61
CA LYS A 26 -5.39 6.05 40.76
C LYS A 26 -5.94 4.89 41.60
N HIS A 27 -6.48 3.85 40.97
CA HIS A 27 -7.14 2.75 41.64
C HIS A 27 -6.28 1.49 41.76
N ASN A 28 -5.33 1.27 40.85
CA ASN A 28 -4.42 0.12 40.85
C ASN A 28 -2.99 0.46 41.30
N GLY A 29 -2.63 1.75 41.45
CA GLY A 29 -1.29 2.16 41.86
C GLY A 29 -0.22 1.86 40.81
N ASP A 30 0.90 1.29 41.26
CA ASP A 30 1.96 0.80 40.40
C ASP A 30 1.79 -0.72 40.28
N GLY A 31 1.83 -1.27 39.06
CA GLY A 31 1.51 -2.68 38.88
C GLY A 31 1.74 -3.24 37.49
N VAL A 32 1.55 -4.56 37.40
CA VAL A 32 1.65 -5.31 36.16
C VAL A 32 0.46 -6.26 36.05
N PHE A 33 -0.28 -6.17 34.96
CA PHE A 33 -1.31 -7.13 34.59
C PHE A 33 -0.77 -8.09 33.51
N ARG A 34 -0.65 -9.38 33.84
CA ARG A 34 -0.12 -10.40 32.94
C ARG A 34 -1.24 -11.28 32.39
N PHE A 35 -1.51 -11.15 31.09
CA PHE A 35 -2.46 -12.03 30.39
C PHE A 35 -1.81 -13.38 30.05
N ARG A 36 -0.50 -13.37 29.80
CA ARG A 36 0.28 -14.58 29.54
C ARG A 36 0.92 -15.09 30.83
N LYS A 37 0.50 -16.28 31.29
CA LYS A 37 1.00 -16.88 32.57
C LYS A 37 2.49 -17.26 32.56
N ARG A 38 3.04 -17.73 31.43
CA ARG A 38 4.46 -18.11 31.27
C ARG A 38 4.99 -17.64 29.92
N GLN A 39 6.26 -17.25 29.87
CA GLN A 39 6.89 -16.72 28.66
C GLN A 39 6.81 -17.70 27.46
N ASN A 40 6.94 -19.01 27.71
CA ASN A 40 6.92 -20.07 26.68
C ASN A 40 5.52 -20.56 26.31
N ASN A 41 4.45 -20.00 26.90
CA ASN A 41 3.11 -20.41 26.53
C ASN A 41 2.85 -20.06 25.06
N ARG A 42 2.42 -21.05 24.29
CA ARG A 42 2.02 -20.90 22.88
C ARG A 42 0.60 -20.37 22.71
N THR A 43 -0.08 -20.06 23.81
CA THR A 43 -1.45 -19.58 23.82
C THR A 43 -1.67 -18.50 24.87
N ILE A 44 -2.73 -17.73 24.69
CA ILE A 44 -3.22 -16.68 25.60
C ILE A 44 -4.71 -16.89 25.89
N PRO A 45 -5.24 -16.50 27.06
CA PRO A 45 -6.68 -16.54 27.31
C PRO A 45 -7.45 -15.75 26.23
N LYS A 46 -8.52 -16.36 25.69
CA LYS A 46 -9.44 -15.65 24.79
C LYS A 46 -10.28 -14.64 25.57
N TRP A 47 -10.75 -15.03 26.75
CA TRP A 47 -11.62 -14.24 27.61
C TRP A 47 -10.93 -13.98 28.95
N THR A 48 -10.83 -12.72 29.35
CA THR A 48 -10.29 -12.30 30.65
C THR A 48 -11.36 -11.51 31.41
N PRO A 49 -12.07 -12.13 32.36
CA PRO A 49 -13.00 -11.39 33.22
C PRO A 49 -12.22 -10.56 34.24
N LEU A 50 -12.64 -9.31 34.39
CA LEU A 50 -12.26 -8.40 35.45
C LEU A 50 -13.46 -8.20 36.38
N GLY A 51 -13.22 -7.73 37.59
CA GLY A 51 -14.29 -7.34 38.51
C GLY A 51 -15.14 -6.19 37.96
N ASN A 52 -16.10 -5.73 38.77
CA ASN A 52 -17.03 -4.68 38.39
C ASN A 52 -16.78 -3.34 39.09
N ASP A 53 -15.63 -3.22 39.73
CA ASP A 53 -15.21 -2.08 40.55
C ASP A 53 -14.46 -1.00 39.73
N LYS A 54 -14.06 0.07 40.42
CA LYS A 54 -13.32 1.18 39.81
C LYS A 54 -11.93 0.76 39.32
N ALA A 55 -11.30 -0.23 39.96
CA ALA A 55 -9.99 -0.73 39.59
C ALA A 55 -10.04 -1.50 38.25
N ALA A 56 -11.03 -2.37 38.08
CA ALA A 56 -11.28 -3.10 36.84
C ALA A 56 -11.57 -2.16 35.67
N LYS A 57 -12.42 -1.15 35.87
CA LYS A 57 -12.67 -0.12 34.85
C LYS A 57 -11.40 0.63 34.49
N GLU A 58 -10.60 1.01 35.48
CA GLU A 58 -9.32 1.69 35.24
C GLU A 58 -8.37 0.84 34.38
N VAL A 59 -8.31 -0.49 34.58
CA VAL A 59 -7.50 -1.38 33.72
C VAL A 59 -7.94 -1.30 32.25
N LEU A 60 -9.23 -1.32 31.94
CA LEU A 60 -9.72 -1.17 30.57
C LEU A 60 -9.29 0.16 29.94
N VAL A 61 -9.34 1.24 30.73
CA VAL A 61 -8.90 2.56 30.25
C VAL A 61 -7.38 2.60 30.06
N LEU A 62 -6.59 2.00 30.96
CA LEU A 62 -5.14 1.90 30.82
C LEU A 62 -4.72 1.15 29.54
N ILE A 63 -5.41 0.04 29.21
CA ILE A 63 -5.18 -0.66 27.94
C ILE A 63 -5.50 0.24 26.74
N THR A 64 -6.57 1.04 26.84
CA THR A 64 -6.94 2.01 25.80
C THR A 64 -5.86 3.08 25.63
N LEU A 65 -5.28 3.61 26.71
CA LEU A 65 -4.14 4.54 26.63
C LEU A 65 -2.93 3.88 25.97
N ALA A 66 -2.65 2.63 26.33
CA ALA A 66 -1.51 1.89 25.82
C ALA A 66 -1.59 1.66 24.29
N LEU A 67 -2.79 1.38 23.76
CA LEU A 67 -2.97 0.89 22.39
C LEU A 67 -3.73 1.84 21.45
N GLY A 68 -4.35 2.90 21.96
CA GLY A 68 -5.17 3.84 21.18
C GLY A 68 -4.34 4.76 20.26
N GLY A 69 -3.09 5.01 20.61
CA GLY A 69 -2.13 5.81 19.84
C GLY A 69 -2.30 7.32 20.05
N GLU A 70 -1.18 8.00 20.26
CA GLU A 70 -1.07 9.42 20.66
C GLU A 70 -2.02 10.33 19.86
N LYS A 71 -1.94 10.28 18.52
CA LYS A 71 -2.77 11.07 17.60
C LYS A 71 -4.28 10.94 17.87
N TYR A 72 -4.76 9.72 18.10
CA TYR A 72 -6.19 9.46 18.26
C TYR A 72 -6.66 9.66 19.71
N LEU A 73 -5.80 9.34 20.68
CA LEU A 73 -6.07 9.56 22.11
C LEU A 73 -6.18 11.04 22.43
N ASN A 74 -5.27 11.87 21.90
CA ASN A 74 -5.31 13.32 22.12
C ASN A 74 -6.50 14.02 21.44
N ALA A 75 -7.24 13.32 20.59
CA ALA A 75 -8.49 13.79 19.99
C ALA A 75 -9.74 13.42 20.81
N VAL A 76 -9.56 12.77 21.95
CA VAL A 76 -10.64 12.35 22.88
C VAL A 76 -10.27 12.87 24.27
N PRO A 77 -11.21 13.42 25.06
CA PRO A 77 -10.93 13.83 26.42
C PRO A 77 -10.56 12.62 27.27
N VAL A 78 -9.28 12.52 27.65
CA VAL A 78 -8.78 11.55 28.63
C VAL A 78 -8.68 12.24 29.99
N SER A 79 -9.23 11.63 31.04
CA SER A 79 -9.24 12.26 32.35
C SER A 79 -7.88 12.19 33.04
N ALA A 80 -7.26 13.35 33.29
CA ALA A 80 -6.07 13.45 34.14
C ALA A 80 -6.28 12.94 35.58
N LYS A 81 -7.56 12.78 36.01
CA LYS A 81 -7.92 12.19 37.31
C LYS A 81 -7.56 10.70 37.42
N MET A 82 -7.07 10.07 36.36
CA MET A 82 -6.54 8.71 36.39
C MET A 82 -5.18 8.59 37.07
N ALA A 83 -4.44 9.70 37.22
CA ALA A 83 -3.19 9.71 37.97
C ALA A 83 -3.46 9.75 39.48
N ARG A 84 -2.76 8.92 40.26
CA ARG A 84 -2.83 8.93 41.73
C ARG A 84 -2.21 10.21 42.31
N ASP A 85 -0.99 10.51 41.88
CA ASP A 85 -0.28 11.75 42.12
C ASP A 85 -0.25 12.59 40.84
N ARG A 86 -0.91 13.75 40.86
CA ARG A 86 -1.00 14.65 39.69
C ARG A 86 0.31 15.36 39.37
N ARG A 87 1.30 15.33 40.26
CA ARG A 87 2.63 15.91 40.02
C ARG A 87 3.52 14.99 39.18
N ARG A 88 3.15 13.71 39.06
CA ARG A 88 3.86 12.69 38.29
C ARG A 88 3.03 12.28 37.07
N PRO A 89 3.67 11.94 35.93
CA PRO A 89 2.94 11.41 34.79
C PRO A 89 2.36 10.02 35.11
N LEU A 90 1.20 9.71 34.54
CA LEU A 90 0.70 8.32 34.47
C LEU A 90 1.45 7.63 33.33
N ARG A 91 2.22 6.58 33.63
CA ARG A 91 2.94 5.81 32.61
C ARG A 91 2.25 4.49 32.37
N VAL A 92 2.12 4.11 31.10
CA VAL A 92 1.54 2.83 30.69
C VAL A 92 2.40 2.21 29.61
N ALA A 93 3.09 1.12 29.95
CA ALA A 93 3.82 0.28 29.03
C ALA A 93 3.05 -1.03 28.75
N HIS A 94 3.38 -1.67 27.65
CA HIS A 94 2.75 -2.92 27.24
C HIS A 94 3.72 -3.81 26.47
N VAL A 95 3.42 -5.10 26.47
CA VAL A 95 4.07 -6.12 25.65
C VAL A 95 3.03 -6.79 24.77
N LEU A 96 3.31 -6.83 23.47
CA LEU A 96 2.39 -7.32 22.44
C LEU A 96 3.00 -8.48 21.68
N ALA A 97 2.19 -9.48 21.34
CA ALA A 97 2.49 -10.43 20.27
C ALA A 97 1.93 -9.89 18.96
N ARG A 98 2.80 -9.59 18.00
CA ARG A 98 2.47 -9.08 16.65
C ARG A 98 2.44 -10.22 15.65
N HIS A 99 1.61 -10.06 14.63
CA HIS A 99 1.40 -11.08 13.62
C HIS A 99 1.88 -10.63 12.24
N TYR A 100 2.46 -11.57 11.51
CA TYR A 100 2.91 -11.41 10.13
C TYR A 100 1.79 -11.80 9.14
N PRO A 101 1.70 -11.23 7.90
CA PRO A 101 2.44 -10.09 7.33
C PRO A 101 1.75 -8.72 7.53
N HIS A 102 0.61 -8.68 8.22
CA HIS A 102 -0.22 -7.47 8.34
C HIS A 102 0.48 -6.37 9.16
N ASP A 103 1.22 -6.73 10.20
CA ASP A 103 1.94 -5.75 11.04
C ASP A 103 3.45 -5.74 10.81
N MET A 104 4.02 -6.74 10.14
CA MET A 104 5.47 -6.93 10.01
C MET A 104 5.90 -6.98 8.53
N GLN A 105 6.99 -6.29 8.18
CA GLN A 105 7.58 -6.32 6.83
C GLN A 105 8.68 -7.39 6.69
N ALA A 106 9.17 -7.97 7.79
CA ALA A 106 10.17 -9.03 7.84
C ALA A 106 9.88 -9.97 9.02
N ARG A 107 10.37 -11.22 8.96
CA ARG A 107 10.28 -12.22 10.05
C ARG A 107 11.18 -11.81 11.23
N SER A 108 10.76 -10.81 12.01
CA SER A 108 11.40 -10.42 13.28
C SER A 108 10.76 -11.14 14.46
N LYS A 109 11.32 -11.01 15.67
CA LYS A 109 10.67 -11.49 16.90
C LYS A 109 9.20 -11.02 16.95
N PRO A 110 8.23 -11.91 17.20
CA PRO A 110 6.81 -11.56 17.21
C PRO A 110 6.45 -10.69 18.42
N VAL A 111 7.27 -10.69 19.46
CA VAL A 111 7.03 -9.89 20.67
C VAL A 111 7.66 -8.49 20.56
N LEU A 112 6.89 -7.46 20.91
CA LEU A 112 7.32 -6.05 20.94
C LEU A 112 6.80 -5.34 22.19
N GLY A 113 7.64 -4.50 22.78
CA GLY A 113 7.27 -3.58 23.84
C GLY A 113 7.18 -2.12 23.37
N SER A 114 6.24 -1.37 23.93
CA SER A 114 6.14 0.08 23.80
C SER A 114 5.32 0.64 24.96
N GLY A 115 5.16 1.95 25.04
CA GLY A 115 4.23 2.57 25.98
C GLY A 115 3.99 4.03 25.70
N VAL A 116 3.13 4.61 26.52
CA VAL A 116 2.81 6.04 26.56
C VAL A 116 2.93 6.57 27.99
N GLN A 117 3.02 7.89 28.10
CA GLN A 117 2.80 8.63 29.33
C GLN A 117 1.70 9.67 29.11
N MET A 118 0.95 9.97 30.16
CA MET A 118 -0.04 11.02 30.21
C MET A 118 0.37 12.04 31.27
N ASP A 119 0.37 13.32 30.89
CA ASP A 119 0.70 14.41 31.81
C ASP A 119 -0.51 14.88 32.64
N ALA A 120 -0.30 15.89 33.49
CA ALA A 120 -1.33 16.45 34.35
C ALA A 120 -2.48 17.14 33.57
N GLY A 121 -2.26 17.49 32.31
CA GLY A 121 -3.27 18.03 31.40
C GLY A 121 -4.07 16.96 30.66
N GLY A 122 -3.73 15.67 30.82
CA GLY A 122 -4.35 14.58 30.09
C GLY A 122 -3.77 14.36 28.70
N HIS A 123 -2.66 15.04 28.36
CA HIS A 123 -2.02 14.88 27.05
C HIS A 123 -1.13 13.64 27.02
N VAL A 124 -1.30 12.82 25.98
CA VAL A 124 -0.65 11.51 25.83
C VAL A 124 0.52 11.60 24.84
N THR A 125 1.69 11.13 25.27
CA THR A 125 2.92 11.06 24.45
C THR A 125 3.59 9.70 24.58
N ALA A 126 4.34 9.26 23.58
CA ALA A 126 5.10 8.01 23.65
C ALA A 126 6.16 8.06 24.76
N LEU A 127 6.41 6.91 25.40
CA LEU A 127 7.51 6.78 26.37
C LEU A 127 8.86 7.10 25.71
N ARG A 128 9.69 7.86 26.44
CA ARG A 128 11.05 8.20 26.01
C ARG A 128 12.00 7.04 26.31
N LYS A 129 13.18 7.03 25.70
CA LYS A 129 14.19 5.98 25.89
C LYS A 129 14.50 5.70 27.37
N ARG A 130 14.55 6.76 28.19
CA ARG A 130 14.78 6.68 29.65
C ARG A 130 13.65 6.02 30.43
N ASP A 131 12.44 5.94 29.89
CA ASP A 131 11.26 5.38 30.55
C ASP A 131 10.96 3.95 30.06
N LEU A 132 11.77 3.43 29.14
CA LEU A 132 11.63 2.06 28.60
C LEU A 132 12.07 0.97 29.59
N PHE A 133 12.65 1.32 30.75
CA PHE A 133 12.97 0.36 31.82
C PHE A 133 11.73 -0.37 32.35
N LEU A 134 10.54 0.22 32.18
CA LEU A 134 9.26 -0.43 32.50
C LEU A 134 9.01 -1.69 31.67
N ILE A 135 9.61 -1.77 30.49
CA ILE A 135 9.47 -2.92 29.60
C ILE A 135 10.55 -3.95 29.97
N PRO A 136 10.21 -5.24 30.09
CA PRO A 136 11.20 -6.27 30.38
C PRO A 136 12.37 -6.23 29.39
N SER A 137 13.61 -6.25 29.91
CA SER A 137 14.84 -6.04 29.12
C SER A 137 15.03 -6.99 27.94
N HIS A 138 14.45 -8.19 28.00
CA HIS A 138 14.49 -9.19 26.93
C HIS A 138 13.52 -8.89 25.76
N VAL A 139 12.59 -7.95 25.92
CA VAL A 139 11.59 -7.57 24.91
C VAL A 139 12.11 -6.41 24.05
N PRO A 140 12.16 -6.55 22.71
CA PRO A 140 12.53 -5.45 21.84
C PRO A 140 11.55 -4.28 21.94
N THR A 141 12.05 -3.07 22.11
CA THR A 141 11.23 -1.85 22.22
C THR A 141 11.16 -1.07 20.91
N ARG A 142 9.95 -0.67 20.46
CA ARG A 142 9.78 0.24 19.31
C ARG A 142 8.52 1.08 19.47
N LYS A 143 8.56 2.34 18.99
CA LYS A 143 7.37 3.19 18.89
C LYS A 143 6.30 2.51 18.01
N LEU A 144 5.06 2.45 18.52
CA LEU A 144 3.93 1.93 17.77
C LEU A 144 3.58 2.84 16.58
N ASN A 145 3.48 2.26 15.39
CA ASN A 145 3.09 2.98 14.17
C ASN A 145 1.58 2.82 13.89
N ILE A 146 0.72 3.15 14.86
CA ILE A 146 -0.74 2.90 14.80
C ILE A 146 -1.36 3.52 13.53
N GLY A 147 -0.88 4.66 13.03
CA GLY A 147 -1.41 5.30 11.81
C GLY A 147 -0.97 4.72 10.45
N LYS A 148 0.12 3.93 10.36
CA LYS A 148 0.73 3.59 9.05
C LYS A 148 -0.06 2.57 8.22
N ARG A 149 -0.73 1.62 8.87
CA ARG A 149 -1.59 0.60 8.25
C ARG A 149 -2.91 0.53 9.01
N PHE A 150 -3.97 0.16 8.31
CA PHE A 150 -5.31 0.28 8.87
C PHE A 150 -5.64 -0.75 9.97
N SER A 151 -5.09 -1.96 9.83
CA SER A 151 -5.16 -3.04 10.82
C SER A 151 -4.15 -2.92 11.95
N ALA A 152 -3.21 -1.95 11.90
CA ALA A 152 -2.12 -1.88 12.84
C ALA A 152 -2.64 -1.67 14.26
N HIS A 153 -2.31 -2.61 15.14
CA HIS A 153 -2.69 -2.61 16.55
C HIS A 153 -4.20 -2.45 16.77
N PHE A 154 -4.97 -3.35 16.16
CA PHE A 154 -6.44 -3.32 16.18
C PHE A 154 -6.98 -3.52 17.61
N LEU A 155 -7.43 -2.41 18.21
CA LEU A 155 -8.13 -2.32 19.48
C LEU A 155 -9.56 -1.86 19.22
N LEU A 156 -10.52 -2.47 19.92
CA LEU A 156 -11.88 -1.97 20.12
C LEU A 156 -12.16 -1.84 21.62
N ALA A 157 -12.88 -0.80 22.05
CA ALA A 157 -13.22 -0.60 23.45
C ALA A 157 -14.59 0.04 23.62
N TYR A 158 -15.46 -0.64 24.36
CA TYR A 158 -16.86 -0.27 24.54
C TYR A 158 -17.18 0.00 26.01
N GLY A 159 -17.74 1.18 26.27
CA GLY A 159 -18.26 1.56 27.58
C GLY A 159 -19.69 1.06 27.82
N ARG A 160 -20.16 1.22 29.05
CA ARG A 160 -21.53 0.87 29.48
C ARG A 160 -22.67 1.71 28.88
N GLY A 161 -22.37 2.76 28.13
CA GLY A 161 -23.38 3.70 27.63
C GLY A 161 -22.96 4.33 26.31
N TYR A 162 -23.75 4.08 25.28
CA TYR A 162 -23.53 4.50 23.91
C TYR A 162 -24.87 4.72 23.20
N ARG A 163 -24.83 5.41 22.05
CA ARG A 163 -26.00 5.65 21.20
C ARG A 163 -25.69 5.31 19.74
N PRO A 164 -26.71 5.05 18.90
CA PRO A 164 -26.51 4.95 17.46
C PRO A 164 -25.80 6.18 16.88
N GLY A 165 -25.06 5.99 15.80
CA GLY A 165 -24.48 7.07 15.00
C GLY A 165 -25.53 8.01 14.40
N PRO A 166 -25.14 9.18 13.91
CA PRO A 166 -26.03 9.96 13.06
C PRO A 166 -26.28 9.23 11.72
N ARG A 167 -27.46 9.42 11.13
CA ARG A 167 -27.75 9.01 9.74
C ARG A 167 -26.76 9.65 8.76
N GLY A 168 -26.42 8.95 7.69
CA GLY A 168 -25.49 9.44 6.67
C GLY A 168 -24.03 9.36 7.10
N GLU A 169 -23.66 8.33 7.86
CA GLU A 169 -22.32 8.21 8.44
C GLU A 169 -21.21 8.16 7.36
N ASP A 170 -20.07 8.80 7.65
CA ASP A 170 -18.91 8.75 6.77
C ASP A 170 -18.22 7.38 6.78
N PHE A 171 -18.44 6.61 5.73
CA PHE A 171 -17.67 5.40 5.44
C PHE A 171 -16.57 5.60 4.39
N GLN A 172 -16.25 6.85 4.05
CA GLN A 172 -15.22 7.24 3.10
C GLN A 172 -13.92 7.71 3.77
N PHE A 173 -13.88 7.77 5.11
CA PHE A 173 -12.71 8.13 5.91
C PHE A 173 -12.24 9.56 5.65
N THR A 174 -13.18 10.51 5.57
CA THR A 174 -12.90 11.94 5.44
C THR A 174 -12.34 12.54 6.73
N ASP A 175 -12.69 11.97 7.89
CA ASP A 175 -12.07 12.35 9.17
C ASP A 175 -10.67 11.73 9.33
N PRO A 176 -9.56 12.51 9.44
CA PRO A 176 -8.22 11.97 9.69
C PRO A 176 -8.05 11.26 11.04
N LEU A 177 -8.99 11.46 11.98
CA LEU A 177 -8.99 10.95 13.34
C LEU A 177 -10.05 9.85 13.56
N PHE A 178 -10.66 9.35 12.50
CA PHE A 178 -11.75 8.38 12.52
C PHE A 178 -11.50 7.12 13.38
N ARG A 179 -10.24 6.75 13.64
CA ARG A 179 -9.91 5.58 14.49
C ARG A 179 -10.26 5.78 15.96
N ARG A 180 -10.46 7.01 16.43
CA ARG A 180 -10.94 7.27 17.80
C ARG A 180 -12.28 6.58 18.07
N ALA A 181 -13.12 6.43 17.04
CA ALA A 181 -14.42 5.76 17.12
C ALA A 181 -14.32 4.30 17.65
N ARG A 182 -13.16 3.65 17.47
CA ARG A 182 -12.92 2.29 17.95
C ARG A 182 -12.94 2.14 19.47
N PHE A 183 -12.67 3.21 20.21
CA PHE A 183 -12.49 3.14 21.66
C PHE A 183 -13.12 4.28 22.46
N HIS A 184 -13.59 5.34 21.78
CA HIS A 184 -14.09 6.54 22.45
C HIS A 184 -15.30 6.29 23.37
N SER A 185 -16.10 5.25 23.12
CA SER A 185 -17.29 4.94 23.94
C SER A 185 -16.94 4.41 25.32
N LEU A 186 -15.72 3.86 25.50
CA LEU A 186 -15.20 3.55 26.82
C LEU A 186 -14.82 4.82 27.61
N LEU A 187 -14.39 5.87 26.91
CA LEU A 187 -13.86 7.10 27.50
C LEU A 187 -14.94 8.18 27.70
N ILE A 188 -15.89 8.27 26.78
CA ILE A 188 -16.97 9.26 26.77
C ILE A 188 -18.32 8.53 26.93
N PRO A 189 -19.02 8.74 28.06
CA PRO A 189 -20.38 8.25 28.21
C PRO A 189 -21.31 8.79 27.11
N GLY A 190 -22.09 7.91 26.49
CA GLY A 190 -23.04 8.31 25.45
C GLY A 190 -22.40 8.62 24.09
N ALA A 191 -21.14 8.21 23.86
CA ALA A 191 -20.52 8.31 22.56
C ALA A 191 -21.35 7.58 21.49
N SER A 192 -21.40 8.14 20.30
CA SER A 192 -22.06 7.54 19.15
C SER A 192 -21.21 6.42 18.57
N LEU A 193 -21.79 5.24 18.40
CA LEU A 193 -21.21 4.16 17.61
C LEU A 193 -21.62 4.31 16.14
N THR A 194 -21.41 3.27 15.34
CA THR A 194 -21.87 3.19 13.95
C THR A 194 -23.40 3.33 13.84
N HIS A 195 -23.90 4.01 12.81
CA HIS A 195 -25.34 4.00 12.51
C HIS A 195 -25.75 2.62 11.98
N PRO A 196 -26.64 1.89 12.67
CA PRO A 196 -26.90 0.47 12.40
C PRO A 196 -27.53 0.26 11.03
N ALA A 197 -28.56 1.04 10.69
CA ALA A 197 -29.24 0.97 9.39
C ALA A 197 -28.30 1.32 8.23
N ASP A 198 -27.41 2.31 8.39
CA ASP A 198 -26.47 2.69 7.32
C ASP A 198 -25.46 1.57 7.05
N PHE A 199 -24.99 0.90 8.11
CA PHE A 199 -24.08 -0.22 7.98
C PHE A 199 -24.75 -1.44 7.34
N ILE A 200 -26.00 -1.76 7.72
CA ILE A 200 -26.79 -2.81 7.08
C ILE A 200 -27.03 -2.46 5.60
N ALA A 201 -27.39 -1.21 5.28
CA ALA A 201 -27.55 -0.75 3.89
C ALA A 201 -26.25 -0.93 3.08
N ARG A 202 -25.10 -0.59 3.67
CA ARG A 202 -23.78 -0.78 3.05
C ARG A 202 -23.44 -2.25 2.81
N LEU A 203 -23.77 -3.13 3.75
CA LEU A 203 -23.61 -4.57 3.62
C LEU A 203 -24.49 -5.13 2.50
N ARG A 204 -25.76 -4.73 2.45
CA ARG A 204 -26.72 -5.09 1.38
C ARG A 204 -26.24 -4.62 0.01
N TYR A 205 -25.88 -3.35 -0.11
CA TYR A 205 -25.39 -2.79 -1.36
C TYR A 205 -24.16 -3.54 -1.88
N LYS A 206 -23.17 -3.81 -1.04
CA LYS A 206 -21.94 -4.49 -1.49
C LYS A 206 -22.13 -6.00 -1.65
N GLY A 207 -22.78 -6.64 -0.68
CA GLY A 207 -22.88 -8.10 -0.57
C GLY A 207 -23.96 -8.70 -1.45
N ILE A 208 -25.13 -8.06 -1.52
CA ILE A 208 -26.29 -8.55 -2.30
C ILE A 208 -26.23 -7.96 -3.71
N ARG A 209 -26.31 -6.62 -3.84
CA ARG A 209 -26.40 -5.97 -5.16
C ARG A 209 -25.15 -6.16 -6.02
N TRP A 210 -23.96 -6.11 -5.42
CA TRP A 210 -22.68 -6.25 -6.15
C TRP A 210 -21.95 -7.58 -5.91
N GLY A 211 -22.53 -8.52 -5.15
CA GLY A 211 -21.95 -9.85 -4.93
C GLY A 211 -20.57 -9.87 -4.27
N ARG A 212 -20.17 -8.82 -3.54
CA ARG A 212 -18.83 -8.74 -2.91
C ARG A 212 -18.75 -9.72 -1.74
N THR A 213 -17.93 -10.77 -1.91
CA THR A 213 -17.80 -11.88 -0.95
C THR A 213 -17.65 -11.46 0.51
N PRO A 214 -16.75 -10.53 0.90
CA PRO A 214 -16.60 -10.18 2.31
C PRO A 214 -17.87 -9.56 2.92
N SER A 215 -18.54 -8.67 2.19
CA SER A 215 -19.79 -8.05 2.66
C SER A 215 -20.95 -9.06 2.72
N LYS A 216 -21.03 -9.95 1.74
CA LYS A 216 -22.04 -11.02 1.71
C LYS A 216 -21.88 -11.95 2.92
N GLN A 217 -20.66 -12.44 3.16
CA GLN A 217 -20.35 -13.34 4.27
C GLN A 217 -20.63 -12.66 5.61
N VAL A 218 -20.16 -11.43 5.83
CA VAL A 218 -20.42 -10.70 7.07
C VAL A 218 -21.91 -10.53 7.33
N LEU A 219 -22.70 -10.15 6.31
CA LEU A 219 -24.15 -10.00 6.46
C LEU A 219 -24.81 -11.32 6.86
N GLN A 220 -24.49 -12.41 6.16
CA GLN A 220 -25.05 -13.74 6.45
C GLN A 220 -24.67 -14.24 7.85
N THR A 221 -23.41 -14.07 8.24
CA THR A 221 -22.90 -14.45 9.56
C THR A 221 -23.58 -13.65 10.67
N LEU A 222 -23.74 -12.34 10.49
CA LEU A 222 -24.47 -11.48 11.44
C LEU A 222 -25.93 -11.93 11.57
N CYS A 223 -26.65 -12.10 10.46
CA CYS A 223 -28.06 -12.53 10.49
C CYS A 223 -28.22 -13.87 11.22
N THR A 224 -27.40 -14.85 10.87
CA THR A 224 -27.46 -16.20 11.46
C THR A 224 -27.26 -16.16 12.98
N HIS A 225 -26.19 -15.50 13.44
CA HIS A 225 -25.85 -15.53 14.86
C HIS A 225 -26.71 -14.58 15.71
N LEU A 226 -27.09 -13.41 15.21
CA LEU A 226 -27.98 -12.49 15.92
C LEU A 226 -29.39 -13.09 16.08
N SER A 227 -29.88 -13.78 15.05
CA SER A 227 -31.15 -14.50 15.13
C SER A 227 -31.08 -15.62 16.16
N HIS A 228 -30.06 -16.48 16.07
CA HIS A 228 -29.92 -17.62 16.96
C HIS A 228 -29.73 -17.24 18.44
N TRP A 229 -28.85 -16.28 18.75
CA TRP A 229 -28.47 -15.98 20.13
C TRP A 229 -29.27 -14.86 20.79
N LEU A 230 -29.79 -13.89 20.02
CA LEU A 230 -30.54 -12.74 20.56
C LEU A 230 -32.02 -12.73 20.14
N GLY A 231 -32.48 -13.73 19.38
CA GLY A 231 -33.86 -13.78 18.88
C GLY A 231 -34.21 -12.59 17.98
N ILE A 232 -33.22 -12.01 17.31
CA ILE A 232 -33.43 -10.87 16.40
C ILE A 232 -33.98 -11.40 15.07
N ARG A 233 -35.11 -10.88 14.61
CA ARG A 233 -35.66 -11.23 13.30
C ARG A 233 -34.87 -10.51 12.20
N THR A 234 -33.91 -11.20 11.59
CA THR A 234 -32.98 -10.61 10.62
C THR A 234 -33.36 -10.80 9.15
N ASP A 235 -34.46 -11.51 8.84
CA ASP A 235 -34.93 -11.67 7.45
C ASP A 235 -35.12 -10.32 6.73
N PRO A 236 -35.67 -9.27 7.38
CA PRO A 236 -35.76 -7.95 6.77
C PRO A 236 -34.42 -7.30 6.39
N TRP A 237 -33.31 -7.75 6.98
CA TRP A 237 -31.97 -7.22 6.65
C TRP A 237 -31.42 -7.81 5.35
N LEU A 238 -31.98 -8.95 4.90
CA LEU A 238 -31.61 -9.61 3.65
C LEU A 238 -32.49 -9.17 2.48
N ASP A 239 -33.68 -8.66 2.77
CA ASP A 239 -34.63 -8.17 1.77
C ASP A 239 -34.22 -6.78 1.26
N MET A 240 -34.01 -6.66 -0.06
CA MET A 240 -33.63 -5.40 -0.70
C MET A 240 -34.79 -4.38 -0.78
N ALA A 241 -36.04 -4.82 -0.62
CA ALA A 241 -37.23 -3.97 -0.69
C ALA A 241 -37.59 -3.29 0.64
N ILE A 242 -37.09 -3.80 1.77
CA ILE A 242 -37.38 -3.24 3.09
C ILE A 242 -36.34 -2.17 3.43
N ASP A 243 -36.76 -1.06 4.02
CA ASP A 243 -35.84 -0.03 4.52
C ASP A 243 -35.05 -0.56 5.74
N PRO A 244 -33.70 -0.47 5.74
CA PRO A 244 -32.88 -0.82 6.90
C PRO A 244 -33.25 -0.10 8.21
N ASP A 245 -33.73 1.14 8.15
CA ASP A 245 -34.20 1.89 9.33
C ASP A 245 -35.46 1.23 9.91
N ASP A 246 -36.47 0.94 9.08
CA ASP A 246 -37.69 0.24 9.52
C ASP A 246 -37.38 -1.12 10.13
N ALA A 247 -36.43 -1.84 9.53
CA ALA A 247 -36.01 -3.15 10.04
C ALA A 247 -35.29 -3.06 11.40
N TRP A 248 -34.55 -1.97 11.64
CA TRP A 248 -33.86 -1.73 12.91
C TRP A 248 -34.82 -1.23 14.00
N ASP A 249 -35.76 -0.35 13.65
CA ASP A 249 -36.70 0.27 14.59
C ASP A 249 -37.74 -0.71 15.13
N ARG A 250 -38.00 -1.81 14.41
CA ARG A 250 -38.84 -2.93 14.88
C ARG A 250 -38.21 -3.76 16.00
N LEU A 251 -36.91 -3.61 16.27
CA LEU A 251 -36.25 -4.35 17.33
C LEU A 251 -36.63 -3.80 18.70
N CYS A 252 -36.78 -4.69 19.69
CA CYS A 252 -37.03 -4.24 21.06
C CYS A 252 -35.83 -3.42 21.58
N PRO A 253 -36.02 -2.44 22.48
CA PRO A 253 -34.95 -1.55 22.92
C PRO A 253 -33.70 -2.25 23.46
N TRP A 254 -33.85 -3.39 24.12
CA TRP A 254 -32.71 -4.17 24.61
C TRP A 254 -31.93 -4.86 23.48
N GLN A 255 -32.61 -5.32 22.42
CA GLN A 255 -31.98 -5.91 21.24
C GLN A 255 -31.15 -4.87 20.50
N GLN A 256 -31.69 -3.66 20.33
CA GLN A 256 -30.95 -2.54 19.75
C GLN A 256 -29.69 -2.23 20.57
N ARG A 257 -29.80 -2.12 21.89
CA ARG A 257 -28.65 -1.89 22.79
C ARG A 257 -27.60 -3.00 22.70
N ALA A 258 -28.01 -4.26 22.63
CA ALA A 258 -27.10 -5.40 22.54
C ALA A 258 -26.42 -5.52 21.16
N ALA A 259 -27.18 -5.33 20.08
CA ALA A 259 -26.72 -5.53 18.71
C ALA A 259 -25.81 -4.39 18.22
N LEU A 260 -26.00 -3.16 18.71
CA LEU A 260 -25.25 -2.00 18.26
C LEU A 260 -23.71 -2.14 18.34
N PRO A 261 -23.10 -2.50 19.49
CA PRO A 261 -21.65 -2.72 19.56
C PRO A 261 -21.19 -3.86 18.64
N ILE A 262 -22.03 -4.88 18.39
CA ILE A 262 -21.69 -5.99 17.49
C ILE A 262 -21.58 -5.50 16.04
N LEU A 263 -22.55 -4.70 15.58
CA LEU A 263 -22.53 -4.10 14.26
C LEU A 263 -21.34 -3.14 14.10
N ASP A 264 -21.03 -2.36 15.13
CA ASP A 264 -19.88 -1.46 15.17
C ASP A 264 -18.55 -2.23 15.09
N MET A 265 -18.40 -3.29 15.89
CA MET A 265 -17.25 -4.20 15.82
C MET A 265 -17.07 -4.78 14.41
N ALA A 266 -18.15 -5.31 13.82
CA ALA A 266 -18.13 -5.88 12.48
C ALA A 266 -17.70 -4.84 11.44
N ARG A 267 -18.24 -3.62 11.50
CA ARG A 267 -17.84 -2.51 10.62
C ARG A 267 -16.35 -2.20 10.76
N HIS A 268 -15.85 -2.03 11.98
CA HIS A 268 -14.44 -1.71 12.21
C HIS A 268 -13.49 -2.82 11.75
N MET A 269 -13.88 -4.10 11.89
CA MET A 269 -13.12 -5.22 11.38
C MET A 269 -13.11 -5.27 9.85
N MET A 270 -14.26 -5.07 9.20
CA MET A 270 -14.33 -4.99 7.73
C MET A 270 -13.47 -3.87 7.17
N ASP A 271 -13.51 -2.71 7.82
CA ASP A 271 -12.71 -1.57 7.42
C ASP A 271 -11.22 -1.89 7.59
N ALA A 272 -10.79 -2.31 8.79
CA ALA A 272 -9.39 -2.60 9.12
C ALA A 272 -8.78 -3.72 8.25
N PHE A 273 -9.58 -4.74 7.94
CA PHE A 273 -9.18 -5.95 7.24
C PHE A 273 -9.82 -6.06 5.86
N SER A 274 -9.99 -4.94 5.15
CA SER A 274 -10.58 -4.83 3.81
C SER A 274 -10.00 -5.74 2.70
N LYS A 275 -8.85 -6.38 2.93
CA LYS A 275 -8.24 -7.35 2.01
C LYS A 275 -8.53 -8.82 2.39
N SER A 276 -9.15 -9.07 3.54
CA SER A 276 -9.56 -10.39 3.99
C SER A 276 -10.91 -10.76 3.38
N ALA A 277 -11.06 -12.03 3.01
CA ALA A 277 -12.37 -12.59 2.67
C ALA A 277 -13.26 -12.73 3.92
N THR A 278 -12.66 -13.12 5.05
CA THR A 278 -13.33 -13.29 6.34
C THR A 278 -12.81 -12.26 7.36
N PRO A 279 -13.29 -11.01 7.31
CA PRO A 279 -12.77 -9.95 8.17
C PRO A 279 -13.06 -10.16 9.66
N LEU A 280 -14.14 -10.86 10.03
CA LEU A 280 -14.51 -11.11 11.44
C LEU A 280 -13.60 -12.15 12.14
N ASP A 281 -12.90 -12.98 11.35
CA ASP A 281 -11.94 -13.96 11.86
C ASP A 281 -10.58 -13.34 12.20
N MET A 282 -10.41 -12.04 11.94
CA MET A 282 -9.13 -11.38 12.12
C MET A 282 -8.92 -11.04 13.60
N PRO A 283 -7.73 -11.28 14.14
CA PRO A 283 -7.46 -11.05 15.56
C PRO A 283 -7.25 -9.58 15.91
N GLY A 284 -7.22 -9.34 17.22
CA GLY A 284 -7.15 -8.03 17.83
C GLY A 284 -7.58 -8.11 19.30
N VAL A 285 -7.72 -6.94 19.93
CA VAL A 285 -8.12 -6.83 21.33
C VAL A 285 -9.46 -6.09 21.40
N ALA A 286 -10.41 -6.62 22.17
CA ALA A 286 -11.68 -5.97 22.46
C ALA A 286 -11.89 -5.83 23.97
N LEU A 287 -12.28 -4.63 24.40
CA LEU A 287 -12.56 -4.29 25.79
C LEU A 287 -14.05 -4.03 25.95
N LEU A 288 -14.68 -4.66 26.94
CA LEU A 288 -16.11 -4.47 27.23
C LEU A 288 -16.30 -4.06 28.69
N ASP A 289 -16.82 -2.85 28.93
CA ASP A 289 -17.16 -2.37 30.27
C ASP A 289 -18.61 -2.75 30.61
N ARG A 290 -18.79 -3.74 31.49
CA ARG A 290 -20.10 -4.17 32.04
C ARG A 290 -21.14 -4.56 30.97
N PRO A 291 -20.88 -5.57 30.10
CA PRO A 291 -21.82 -5.96 29.05
C PRO A 291 -23.23 -6.30 29.53
N GLU A 292 -23.35 -6.86 30.73
CA GLU A 292 -24.60 -7.23 31.35
C GLU A 292 -25.57 -6.04 31.51
N ILE A 293 -25.06 -4.81 31.52
CA ILE A 293 -25.90 -3.59 31.61
C ILE A 293 -26.66 -3.37 30.31
N TYR A 294 -26.03 -3.59 29.16
CA TYR A 294 -26.64 -3.29 27.86
C TYR A 294 -27.26 -4.52 27.17
N CYS A 295 -26.74 -5.73 27.39
CA CYS A 295 -27.39 -6.95 26.92
C CYS A 295 -28.49 -7.48 27.86
N GLY A 296 -28.48 -7.03 29.12
CA GLY A 296 -29.29 -7.58 30.21
C GLY A 296 -28.60 -8.76 30.88
N SER A 297 -28.62 -8.80 32.21
CA SER A 297 -27.94 -9.82 33.03
C SER A 297 -28.37 -11.25 32.70
N GLY A 298 -29.67 -11.48 32.50
CA GLY A 298 -30.22 -12.78 32.11
C GLY A 298 -29.78 -13.27 30.72
N ARG A 299 -29.16 -12.42 29.90
CA ARG A 299 -28.71 -12.73 28.53
C ARG A 299 -27.19 -12.65 28.39
N PHE A 300 -26.46 -12.39 29.47
CA PHE A 300 -25.02 -12.21 29.45
C PHE A 300 -24.28 -13.43 28.87
N LYS A 301 -24.70 -14.64 29.26
CA LYS A 301 -24.18 -15.90 28.72
C LYS A 301 -24.34 -15.99 27.20
N ASP A 302 -25.54 -15.74 26.68
CA ASP A 302 -25.83 -15.82 25.25
C ASP A 302 -25.07 -14.75 24.48
N TYR A 303 -24.96 -13.54 25.07
CA TYR A 303 -24.22 -12.43 24.49
C TYR A 303 -22.73 -12.71 24.34
N LEU A 304 -22.06 -13.24 25.36
CA LEU A 304 -20.65 -13.61 25.25
C LEU A 304 -20.44 -14.82 24.32
N THR A 305 -21.38 -15.76 24.29
CA THR A 305 -21.31 -16.91 23.37
C THR A 305 -21.46 -16.48 21.91
N LEU A 306 -22.34 -15.51 21.65
CA LEU A 306 -22.49 -14.83 20.36
C LEU A 306 -21.18 -14.14 19.93
N LEU A 307 -20.58 -13.33 20.80
CA LEU A 307 -19.31 -12.67 20.50
C LEU A 307 -18.18 -13.68 20.24
N ASP A 308 -18.16 -14.78 20.99
CA ASP A 308 -17.17 -15.85 20.81
C ASP A 308 -17.26 -16.49 19.43
N ALA A 309 -18.49 -16.69 18.93
CA ALA A 309 -18.79 -17.24 17.61
C ALA A 309 -18.50 -16.25 16.47
N LEU A 310 -18.91 -14.99 16.63
CA LEU A 310 -18.71 -13.95 15.61
C LEU A 310 -17.25 -13.55 15.45
N PHE A 311 -16.49 -13.53 16.54
CA PHE A 311 -15.14 -12.99 16.59
C PHE A 311 -14.17 -14.04 17.15
N PRO A 312 -13.92 -15.13 16.39
CA PRO A 312 -13.25 -16.31 16.91
C PRO A 312 -11.82 -16.03 17.40
N GLN A 313 -11.17 -15.01 16.85
CA GLN A 313 -9.75 -14.71 17.08
C GLN A 313 -9.49 -13.42 17.88
N ILE A 314 -10.53 -12.77 18.41
CA ILE A 314 -10.36 -11.58 19.26
C ILE A 314 -10.05 -11.97 20.70
N GLN A 315 -9.06 -11.31 21.31
CA GLN A 315 -8.81 -11.36 22.75
C GLN A 315 -9.75 -10.38 23.45
N PHE A 316 -10.67 -10.91 24.25
CA PHE A 316 -11.65 -10.16 25.01
C PHE A 316 -11.21 -9.95 26.46
N ILE A 317 -11.36 -8.72 26.94
CA ILE A 317 -11.14 -8.32 28.33
C ILE A 317 -12.41 -7.61 28.79
N VAL A 318 -13.08 -8.16 29.80
CA VAL A 318 -14.46 -7.81 30.13
C VAL A 318 -14.58 -7.50 31.61
N SER A 319 -15.07 -6.32 31.98
CA SER A 319 -15.50 -6.07 33.37
C SER A 319 -16.94 -6.56 33.53
N ALA A 320 -17.21 -7.35 34.57
CA ALA A 320 -18.55 -7.88 34.85
C ALA A 320 -18.70 -8.21 36.35
N ASP A 321 -19.94 -8.25 36.84
CA ASP A 321 -20.20 -8.74 38.19
C ASP A 321 -20.00 -10.27 38.33
N ALA A 322 -19.83 -10.73 39.56
CA ALA A 322 -19.55 -12.14 39.84
C ALA A 322 -20.71 -13.08 39.42
N ALA A 323 -21.96 -12.65 39.54
CA ALA A 323 -23.11 -13.47 39.15
C ALA A 323 -23.15 -13.67 37.63
N SER A 324 -22.91 -12.61 36.86
CA SER A 324 -22.78 -12.65 35.41
C SER A 324 -21.62 -13.55 34.97
N VAL A 325 -20.45 -13.45 35.60
CA VAL A 325 -19.29 -14.32 35.31
C VAL A 325 -19.58 -15.79 35.61
N ASN A 326 -20.26 -16.06 36.73
CA ASN A 326 -20.63 -17.41 37.18
C ASN A 326 -21.75 -18.04 36.33
N SER A 327 -22.49 -17.25 35.54
CA SER A 327 -23.50 -17.78 34.61
C SER A 327 -22.91 -18.60 33.45
N LEU A 328 -21.60 -18.44 33.18
CA LEU A 328 -20.88 -19.20 32.17
C LEU A 328 -20.04 -20.32 32.81
N PRO A 329 -19.95 -21.50 32.17
CA PRO A 329 -19.13 -22.59 32.69
C PRO A 329 -17.64 -22.24 32.66
N THR A 330 -16.86 -22.81 33.57
CA THR A 330 -15.41 -22.57 33.65
C THR A 330 -14.68 -22.94 32.34
N SER A 331 -15.22 -23.87 31.55
CA SER A 331 -14.69 -24.24 30.23
C SER A 331 -14.68 -23.06 29.25
N PHE A 332 -15.66 -22.15 29.33
CA PHE A 332 -15.72 -20.94 28.51
C PHE A 332 -14.53 -20.02 28.79
N TRP A 333 -14.29 -19.73 30.07
CA TRP A 333 -13.18 -18.87 30.53
C TRP A 333 -11.79 -19.50 30.31
N LYS A 334 -11.73 -20.84 30.14
CA LYS A 334 -10.50 -21.57 29.82
C LYS A 334 -10.14 -21.54 28.33
N LYS A 335 -11.00 -21.03 27.43
CA LYS A 335 -10.72 -20.90 25.99
C LYS A 335 -9.42 -20.12 25.74
N ARG A 336 -8.69 -20.52 24.69
CA ARG A 336 -7.34 -20.04 24.38
C ARG A 336 -7.22 -19.61 22.93
N LEU A 337 -6.42 -18.57 22.68
CA LEU A 337 -6.00 -18.13 21.36
C LEU A 337 -4.54 -18.54 21.13
N PRO A 338 -4.17 -19.02 19.93
CA PRO A 338 -2.78 -19.33 19.62
C PRO A 338 -1.95 -18.06 19.47
N LEU A 339 -0.75 -18.07 20.06
CA LEU A 339 0.24 -17.02 19.82
C LEU A 339 1.08 -17.35 18.56
N PRO A 340 1.57 -16.34 17.83
CA PRO A 340 2.45 -16.54 16.69
C PRO A 340 3.68 -17.37 17.09
N LYS A 341 4.09 -18.31 16.23
CA LYS A 341 5.36 -19.02 16.43
C LYS A 341 6.51 -18.01 16.39
N GLU A 342 7.44 -18.14 17.34
CA GLU A 342 8.75 -17.54 17.22
C GLU A 342 9.48 -18.28 16.11
N GLU A 343 9.37 -17.79 14.87
CA GLU A 343 10.33 -18.15 13.85
C GLU A 343 11.62 -17.43 14.19
N ASN A 344 12.72 -18.18 14.28
CA ASN A 344 14.05 -17.58 14.33
C ASN A 344 14.10 -16.57 13.19
N ALA A 345 14.42 -15.32 13.53
CA ALA A 345 14.81 -14.38 12.51
C ALA A 345 15.88 -15.11 11.70
N GLN A 346 15.67 -15.29 10.39
CA GLN A 346 16.79 -15.68 9.55
C GLN A 346 17.90 -14.70 9.91
N PRO A 347 19.12 -15.18 10.24
CA PRO A 347 20.20 -14.30 10.63
C PRO A 347 20.20 -13.18 9.59
N GLY A 348 19.94 -11.94 10.05
CA GLY A 348 20.00 -10.79 9.16
C GLY A 348 21.30 -10.95 8.42
N SER A 349 21.25 -10.99 7.08
CA SER A 349 22.39 -11.37 6.25
C SER A 349 23.63 -10.74 6.87
N ARG A 350 24.60 -11.54 7.30
CA ARG A 350 25.88 -11.00 7.79
C ARG A 350 26.28 -9.91 6.80
N PRO A 351 26.68 -8.71 7.26
CA PRO A 351 27.03 -7.64 6.35
C PRO A 351 27.95 -8.22 5.29
N VAL A 352 27.51 -8.16 4.04
CA VAL A 352 28.24 -8.78 2.94
C VAL A 352 29.55 -8.03 2.85
N ARG A 353 30.63 -8.67 3.30
CA ARG A 353 31.98 -8.17 3.07
C ARG A 353 32.46 -8.76 1.78
N LEU A 354 32.82 -7.88 0.85
CA LEU A 354 33.42 -8.29 -0.40
C LEU A 354 34.91 -8.55 -0.17
N THR A 355 35.53 -9.31 -1.06
CA THR A 355 36.99 -9.40 -1.07
C THR A 355 37.56 -8.29 -1.96
N LYS A 356 38.83 -7.90 -1.75
CA LYS A 356 39.46 -6.80 -2.51
C LYS A 356 39.46 -6.99 -4.02
N ASP A 357 39.50 -8.24 -4.48
CA ASP A 357 39.43 -8.69 -5.87
C ASP A 357 38.01 -8.68 -6.47
N THR A 358 36.97 -8.52 -5.64
CA THR A 358 35.58 -8.47 -6.10
C THR A 358 35.24 -7.07 -6.63
N VAL A 359 34.74 -7.01 -7.86
CA VAL A 359 34.21 -5.79 -8.48
C VAL A 359 32.75 -5.59 -8.05
N LEU A 360 32.45 -4.41 -7.51
CA LEU A 360 31.10 -4.03 -7.10
C LEU A 360 30.43 -3.21 -8.20
N LEU A 361 29.30 -3.70 -8.72
CA LEU A 361 28.44 -3.00 -9.67
C LEU A 361 27.18 -2.54 -8.95
N ILE A 362 26.83 -1.25 -9.02
CA ILE A 362 25.69 -0.66 -8.31
C ILE A 362 24.66 -0.15 -9.32
N ASP A 363 23.49 -0.76 -9.35
CA ASP A 363 22.32 -0.28 -10.06
C ASP A 363 21.59 0.77 -9.19
N VAL A 364 21.73 2.04 -9.55
CA VAL A 364 21.38 3.15 -8.65
C VAL A 364 19.88 3.39 -8.64
N ASP A 365 19.21 3.38 -9.79
CA ASP A 365 17.83 3.85 -9.94
C ASP A 365 17.00 3.08 -10.99
N GLY A 366 17.58 2.06 -11.62
CA GLY A 366 16.94 1.26 -12.65
C GLY A 366 15.81 0.38 -12.11
N ARG A 367 14.75 0.22 -12.92
CA ARG A 367 13.71 -0.81 -12.71
C ARG A 367 13.88 -2.01 -13.64
N LEU A 368 14.47 -1.77 -14.82
CA LEU A 368 14.91 -2.80 -15.73
C LEU A 368 16.39 -3.12 -15.44
N PRO A 369 16.84 -4.34 -15.73
CA PRO A 369 18.26 -4.69 -15.72
C PRO A 369 19.11 -3.69 -16.49
N ASN A 370 20.25 -3.34 -15.92
CA ASN A 370 21.14 -2.33 -16.49
C ASN A 370 22.13 -2.97 -17.47
N LEU A 371 21.94 -2.70 -18.77
CA LEU A 371 22.76 -3.29 -19.84
C LEU A 371 24.25 -2.95 -19.70
N ALA A 372 24.59 -1.72 -19.30
CA ALA A 372 25.99 -1.31 -19.14
C ALA A 372 26.67 -2.11 -18.01
N LEU A 373 25.97 -2.34 -16.90
CA LEU A 373 26.48 -3.18 -15.81
C LEU A 373 26.62 -4.65 -16.22
N MET A 374 25.70 -5.16 -17.06
CA MET A 374 25.81 -6.53 -17.59
C MET A 374 27.06 -6.70 -18.45
N LYS A 375 27.40 -5.71 -19.30
CA LYS A 375 28.62 -5.74 -20.13
C LYS A 375 29.89 -5.59 -19.30
N LEU A 376 29.89 -4.72 -18.29
CA LEU A 376 30.97 -4.62 -17.31
C LEU A 376 31.18 -5.95 -16.56
N SER A 377 30.11 -6.65 -16.19
CA SER A 377 30.21 -7.96 -15.56
C SER A 377 30.91 -8.97 -16.47
N THR A 378 30.55 -9.04 -17.76
CA THR A 378 31.25 -9.87 -18.76
C THR A 378 32.73 -9.53 -18.82
N HIS A 379 33.08 -8.25 -18.91
CA HIS A 379 34.46 -7.78 -18.99
C HIS A 379 35.33 -8.23 -17.81
N TYR A 380 34.82 -8.08 -16.59
CA TYR A 380 35.57 -8.37 -15.37
C TYR A 380 35.60 -9.87 -15.05
N ARG A 381 34.50 -10.60 -15.30
CA ARG A 381 34.50 -12.07 -15.17
C ARG A 381 35.46 -12.73 -16.17
N GLY A 382 35.57 -12.21 -17.39
CA GLY A 382 36.56 -12.65 -18.37
C GLY A 382 38.02 -12.47 -17.90
N ARG A 383 38.26 -11.50 -17.01
CA ARG A 383 39.55 -11.25 -16.32
C ARG A 383 39.68 -12.01 -14.99
N ARG A 384 38.80 -12.98 -14.75
CA ARG A 384 38.76 -13.82 -13.53
C ARG A 384 38.46 -13.04 -12.24
N HIS A 385 37.91 -11.83 -12.33
CA HIS A 385 37.37 -11.14 -11.15
C HIS A 385 36.03 -11.73 -10.73
N LYS A 386 35.77 -11.72 -9.42
CA LYS A 386 34.42 -11.90 -8.89
C LYS A 386 33.62 -10.61 -9.09
N VAL A 387 32.33 -10.73 -9.34
CA VAL A 387 31.44 -9.57 -9.55
C VAL A 387 30.25 -9.67 -8.61
N TRP A 388 29.92 -8.57 -7.94
CA TRP A 388 28.77 -8.44 -7.06
C TRP A 388 27.84 -7.31 -7.53
N LEU A 389 26.53 -7.55 -7.52
CA LEU A 389 25.51 -6.54 -7.84
C LEU A 389 24.89 -5.95 -6.56
N GLY A 390 25.06 -4.65 -6.36
CA GLY A 390 24.31 -3.84 -5.42
C GLY A 390 23.13 -3.12 -6.08
N LYS A 391 22.09 -2.80 -5.30
CA LYS A 391 20.95 -1.96 -5.76
C LYS A 391 20.74 -0.78 -4.81
N GLY A 392 20.48 0.40 -5.36
CA GLY A 392 20.11 1.60 -4.61
C GLY A 392 21.20 2.08 -3.65
N ASP A 393 20.88 2.17 -2.35
CA ASP A 393 21.78 2.66 -1.30
C ASP A 393 22.72 1.54 -0.82
N CYS A 394 23.64 1.10 -1.69
CA CYS A 394 24.53 -0.03 -1.47
C CYS A 394 25.94 0.44 -1.05
N PHE A 395 26.26 0.28 0.24
CA PHE A 395 27.56 0.62 0.84
C PHE A 395 28.22 -0.65 1.39
N LEU A 396 29.01 -1.33 0.56
CA LEU A 396 29.73 -2.55 0.93
C LEU A 396 31.22 -2.23 1.06
N GLU A 397 31.85 -2.82 2.07
CA GLU A 397 33.27 -2.61 2.37
C GLU A 397 34.18 -3.43 1.44
N ASP A 398 35.48 -3.13 1.50
CA ASP A 398 36.59 -3.95 1.00
C ASP A 398 36.80 -4.06 -0.52
N SER A 399 35.82 -3.76 -1.37
CA SER A 399 36.06 -3.70 -2.83
C SER A 399 37.02 -2.56 -3.22
N ASN A 400 37.88 -2.80 -4.21
CA ASN A 400 38.79 -1.79 -4.79
C ASN A 400 38.28 -1.20 -6.10
N ILE A 401 37.31 -1.82 -6.75
CA ILE A 401 36.76 -1.40 -8.05
C ILE A 401 35.25 -1.35 -7.94
N VAL A 402 34.69 -0.14 -8.01
CA VAL A 402 33.26 0.10 -7.87
C VAL A 402 32.75 0.85 -9.09
N TYR A 403 31.72 0.33 -9.74
CA TYR A 403 30.97 1.03 -10.77
C TYR A 403 29.55 1.29 -10.29
N ALA A 404 29.03 2.48 -10.56
CA ALA A 404 27.62 2.80 -10.34
C ALA A 404 27.00 3.34 -11.62
N SER A 405 25.78 2.90 -11.94
CA SER A 405 25.05 3.40 -13.10
C SER A 405 23.74 4.04 -12.69
N THR A 406 23.59 5.32 -13.05
CA THR A 406 22.42 6.16 -12.76
C THR A 406 21.75 6.57 -14.06
N LEU A 407 20.55 6.06 -14.32
CA LEU A 407 19.84 6.30 -15.58
C LEU A 407 19.00 7.59 -15.56
N PHE A 408 18.46 7.97 -14.40
CA PHE A 408 17.52 9.08 -14.26
C PHE A 408 18.05 10.15 -13.29
N TYR A 409 18.12 11.39 -13.77
CA TYR A 409 18.42 12.52 -12.90
C TYR A 409 17.24 12.84 -11.99
N SER A 410 17.52 13.03 -10.69
CA SER A 410 16.58 13.51 -9.69
C SER A 410 17.35 14.02 -8.47
N PRO A 411 16.77 14.88 -7.62
CA PRO A 411 17.40 15.27 -6.36
C PRO A 411 17.73 14.08 -5.44
N ARG A 412 17.03 12.95 -5.60
CA ARG A 412 17.31 11.73 -4.84
C ARG A 412 18.53 10.99 -5.38
N SER A 413 18.62 10.77 -6.69
CA SER A 413 19.78 10.12 -7.32
C SER A 413 21.02 10.99 -7.16
N GLU A 414 20.91 12.31 -7.25
CA GLU A 414 22.02 13.23 -6.99
C GLU A 414 22.59 13.08 -5.57
N ARG A 415 21.73 13.11 -4.54
CA ARG A 415 22.17 12.88 -3.14
C ARG A 415 22.81 11.51 -2.95
N ARG A 416 22.27 10.48 -3.61
CA ARG A 416 22.82 9.12 -3.56
C ARG A 416 24.19 9.05 -4.22
N ASN A 417 24.33 9.61 -5.42
CA ASN A 417 25.61 9.66 -6.13
C ASN A 417 26.65 10.41 -5.30
N ARG A 418 26.28 11.52 -4.64
CA ARG A 418 27.15 12.25 -3.72
C ARG A 418 27.61 11.39 -2.54
N ALA A 419 26.70 10.65 -1.91
CA ALA A 419 27.04 9.73 -0.82
C ALA A 419 27.96 8.59 -1.28
N LEU A 420 27.71 8.03 -2.47
CA LEU A 420 28.59 7.01 -3.06
C LEU A 420 30.01 7.57 -3.31
N LYS A 421 30.12 8.77 -3.89
CA LYS A 421 31.41 9.45 -4.11
C LYS A 421 32.16 9.68 -2.79
N GLN A 422 31.46 10.14 -1.75
CA GLN A 422 32.06 10.37 -0.44
C GLN A 422 32.55 9.06 0.21
N TYR A 423 31.81 7.97 0.03
CA TYR A 423 32.13 6.69 0.67
C TYR A 423 33.27 5.94 -0.04
N TYR A 424 33.22 5.85 -1.36
CA TYR A 424 34.17 5.04 -2.14
C TYR A 424 35.38 5.82 -2.66
N GLY A 425 35.32 7.16 -2.70
CA GLY A 425 36.42 7.99 -3.16
C GLY A 425 36.87 7.63 -4.59
N SER A 426 38.19 7.49 -4.77
CA SER A 426 38.82 7.17 -6.06
C SER A 426 38.51 5.77 -6.60
N LYS A 427 37.93 4.87 -5.79
CA LYS A 427 37.55 3.51 -6.20
C LYS A 427 36.29 3.48 -7.07
N LEU A 428 35.55 4.59 -7.14
CA LEU A 428 34.24 4.66 -7.77
C LEU A 428 34.27 5.35 -9.12
N THR A 429 33.74 4.66 -10.12
CA THR A 429 33.36 5.23 -11.42
C THR A 429 31.85 5.27 -11.52
N ILE A 430 31.26 6.46 -11.65
CA ILE A 430 29.82 6.63 -11.87
C ILE A 430 29.57 7.01 -13.33
N GLY A 431 28.63 6.34 -13.99
CA GLY A 431 28.14 6.71 -15.31
C GLY A 431 26.63 6.62 -15.43
N GLY A 432 26.14 6.77 -16.65
CA GLY A 432 24.73 6.78 -17.00
C GLY A 432 24.16 8.18 -17.14
N THR A 433 23.09 8.29 -17.93
CA THR A 433 22.47 9.55 -18.35
C THR A 433 22.05 10.46 -17.19
N GLY A 434 21.69 9.89 -16.04
CA GLY A 434 21.27 10.64 -14.86
C GLY A 434 22.41 11.31 -14.09
N GLU A 435 23.66 10.93 -14.35
CA GLU A 435 24.87 11.57 -13.81
C GLU A 435 25.56 12.45 -14.87
N ASP A 436 25.85 11.85 -16.02
CA ASP A 436 26.52 12.50 -17.14
C ASP A 436 26.03 11.89 -18.47
N ILE A 437 25.43 12.73 -19.30
CA ILE A 437 24.90 12.37 -20.62
C ILE A 437 26.01 11.88 -21.56
N THR A 438 27.24 12.37 -21.40
CA THR A 438 28.39 12.03 -22.24
C THR A 438 29.08 10.74 -21.81
N SER A 439 28.70 10.18 -20.66
CA SER A 439 29.30 8.94 -20.17
C SER A 439 28.99 7.76 -21.08
N SER A 440 30.04 7.06 -21.50
CA SER A 440 30.00 5.86 -22.32
C SER A 440 30.86 4.76 -21.72
N LEU A 441 30.55 3.51 -22.05
CA LEU A 441 31.48 2.42 -21.82
C LEU A 441 32.61 2.50 -22.86
N PRO A 442 33.83 2.04 -22.53
CA PRO A 442 34.86 1.85 -23.54
C PRO A 442 34.35 0.92 -24.64
N ASP A 443 34.68 1.19 -25.91
CA ASP A 443 34.14 0.45 -27.07
C ASP A 443 34.34 -1.06 -26.95
N ALA A 444 35.51 -1.50 -26.46
CA ALA A 444 35.80 -2.91 -26.24
C ALA A 444 34.90 -3.57 -25.17
N VAL A 445 34.38 -2.79 -24.20
CA VAL A 445 33.40 -3.27 -23.21
C VAL A 445 31.99 -3.20 -23.80
N GLU A 446 31.67 -2.12 -24.52
CA GLU A 446 30.37 -1.95 -25.17
C GLU A 446 30.10 -3.04 -26.22
N ALA A 447 31.12 -3.55 -26.91
CA ALA A 447 31.00 -4.64 -27.86
C ALA A 447 30.75 -6.02 -27.23
N LEU A 448 30.90 -6.18 -25.91
CA LEU A 448 30.72 -7.47 -25.24
C LEU A 448 29.25 -7.87 -25.13
N ALA A 449 29.01 -9.18 -25.19
CA ALA A 449 27.71 -9.76 -24.87
C ALA A 449 27.36 -9.50 -23.38
N PRO A 450 26.08 -9.22 -23.07
CA PRO A 450 25.67 -8.92 -21.70
C PRO A 450 25.61 -10.18 -20.81
N ASP A 451 26.11 -10.07 -19.58
CA ASP A 451 26.04 -11.13 -18.57
C ASP A 451 24.62 -11.23 -17.96
N TYR A 452 23.81 -12.15 -18.49
CA TYR A 452 22.46 -12.41 -17.98
C TYR A 452 22.42 -13.04 -16.58
N ALA A 453 23.52 -13.62 -16.09
CA ALA A 453 23.57 -14.16 -14.72
C ALA A 453 23.64 -13.04 -13.66
N LEU A 454 23.99 -11.80 -14.05
CA LEU A 454 23.96 -10.65 -13.16
C LEU A 454 22.52 -10.29 -12.74
N TYR A 455 21.55 -10.51 -13.63
CA TYR A 455 20.12 -10.25 -13.41
C TYR A 455 19.30 -11.51 -13.69
N PRO A 456 19.33 -12.51 -12.78
CA PRO A 456 18.66 -13.80 -12.99
C PRO A 456 17.14 -13.64 -13.16
N GLU A 457 16.56 -12.53 -12.69
CA GLU A 457 15.15 -12.21 -12.90
C GLU A 457 14.74 -12.02 -14.37
N LEU A 458 15.67 -11.95 -15.33
CA LEU A 458 15.37 -11.94 -16.76
C LEU A 458 14.93 -13.31 -17.29
N GLY A 459 15.45 -14.42 -16.74
CA GLY A 459 15.16 -15.75 -17.26
C GLY A 459 15.46 -15.87 -18.76
N ASP A 460 14.44 -16.23 -19.55
CA ASP A 460 14.54 -16.45 -21.01
C ASP A 460 14.42 -15.17 -21.86
N ARG A 461 14.46 -13.99 -21.23
CA ARG A 461 14.33 -12.69 -21.91
C ARG A 461 15.69 -12.13 -22.29
N ALA A 462 15.83 -11.73 -23.54
CA ALA A 462 16.89 -10.88 -24.04
C ALA A 462 16.58 -9.40 -23.73
N ILE A 463 17.62 -8.58 -23.61
CA ILE A 463 17.52 -7.13 -23.44
C ILE A 463 18.66 -6.43 -24.17
N GLY A 464 18.34 -5.39 -24.94
CA GLY A 464 19.35 -4.56 -25.57
C GLY A 464 18.84 -3.75 -26.75
N PHE A 465 19.79 -3.23 -27.54
CA PHE A 465 19.54 -2.34 -28.67
C PHE A 465 19.89 -3.07 -29.96
N ILE A 466 19.01 -2.97 -30.97
CA ILE A 466 19.32 -3.26 -32.38
C ILE A 466 19.75 -1.95 -33.04
N THR A 467 19.02 -0.87 -32.77
CA THR A 467 19.27 0.47 -33.27
C THR A 467 19.38 1.49 -32.13
N ARG A 468 20.11 2.58 -32.38
CA ARG A 468 20.18 3.74 -31.49
C ARG A 468 20.05 5.03 -32.26
N GLY A 469 19.60 6.08 -31.59
CA GLY A 469 19.37 7.39 -32.17
C GLY A 469 17.93 7.58 -32.64
N CYS A 470 17.57 8.83 -32.84
CA CYS A 470 16.24 9.24 -33.29
C CYS A 470 16.36 10.45 -34.19
N SER A 471 15.57 10.50 -35.26
CA SER A 471 15.56 11.62 -36.21
C SER A 471 14.83 12.85 -35.67
N PHE A 472 14.07 12.72 -34.57
CA PHE A 472 13.34 13.83 -33.97
C PHE A 472 14.17 14.58 -32.94
N SER A 473 14.09 15.91 -32.96
CA SER A 473 14.77 16.83 -32.03
C SER A 473 13.85 17.32 -30.90
N CYS A 474 13.09 16.41 -30.28
CA CYS A 474 12.15 16.77 -29.21
C CYS A 474 12.88 17.51 -28.06
N PRO A 475 12.43 18.71 -27.64
CA PRO A 475 13.16 19.55 -26.67
C PRO A 475 13.41 18.89 -25.30
N PHE A 476 12.51 18.02 -24.86
CA PHE A 476 12.63 17.29 -23.60
C PHE A 476 13.56 16.06 -23.69
N CYS A 477 13.89 15.61 -24.89
CA CYS A 477 14.48 14.30 -25.14
C CYS A 477 16.00 14.34 -25.10
N VAL A 478 16.60 13.32 -24.48
CA VAL A 478 18.05 13.17 -24.37
C VAL A 478 18.69 12.55 -25.62
N VAL A 479 17.90 11.80 -26.38
CA VAL A 479 18.39 10.89 -27.43
C VAL A 479 19.21 11.60 -28.50
N PRO A 480 18.77 12.73 -29.10
CA PRO A 480 19.54 13.36 -30.18
C PRO A 480 20.93 13.82 -29.73
N ARG A 481 21.06 14.27 -28.48
CA ARG A 481 22.33 14.72 -27.89
C ARG A 481 23.23 13.55 -27.49
N LYS A 482 22.65 12.45 -27.03
CA LYS A 482 23.38 11.29 -26.50
C LYS A 482 23.72 10.26 -27.56
N GLU A 483 22.72 9.85 -28.31
CA GLU A 483 22.80 8.73 -29.25
C GLU A 483 22.94 9.23 -30.70
N GLY A 484 22.56 10.47 -31.02
CA GLY A 484 22.72 11.05 -32.35
C GLY A 484 21.72 10.51 -33.38
N THR A 485 22.16 10.44 -34.65
CA THR A 485 21.32 9.99 -35.76
C THR A 485 21.05 8.47 -35.69
N PRO A 486 19.88 8.01 -36.19
CA PRO A 486 19.54 6.59 -36.21
C PRO A 486 20.60 5.74 -36.91
N ARG A 487 21.13 4.74 -36.20
CA ARG A 487 22.05 3.74 -36.75
C ARG A 487 21.81 2.36 -36.14
N GLN A 488 22.17 1.32 -36.87
CA GLN A 488 22.18 -0.04 -36.35
C GLN A 488 23.45 -0.28 -35.51
N VAL A 489 23.30 -0.87 -34.33
CA VAL A 489 24.40 -1.17 -33.38
C VAL A 489 24.51 -2.66 -33.06
N CYS A 490 23.51 -3.46 -33.41
CA CYS A 490 23.48 -4.92 -33.22
C CYS A 490 22.52 -5.54 -34.24
N ASP A 491 22.60 -6.85 -34.44
CA ASP A 491 21.59 -7.64 -35.13
C ASP A 491 20.75 -8.49 -34.17
N LEU A 492 19.67 -9.09 -34.67
CA LEU A 492 18.77 -9.95 -33.89
C LEU A 492 19.44 -11.26 -33.46
N GLU A 493 20.36 -11.80 -34.26
CA GLU A 493 21.02 -13.08 -34.00
C GLU A 493 21.89 -13.01 -32.74
N ALA A 494 22.76 -11.98 -32.68
CA ALA A 494 23.61 -11.70 -31.54
C ALA A 494 22.77 -11.37 -30.30
N LEU A 495 21.73 -10.55 -30.44
CA LEU A 495 20.90 -10.12 -29.32
C LEU A 495 20.08 -11.26 -28.69
N LEU A 496 19.70 -12.25 -29.50
CA LEU A 496 18.95 -13.43 -29.07
C LEU A 496 19.85 -14.63 -28.71
N GLU A 497 21.17 -14.44 -28.72
CA GLU A 497 22.19 -15.46 -28.47
C GLU A 497 21.98 -16.70 -29.35
N GLY A 498 21.99 -16.51 -30.67
CA GLY A 498 21.87 -17.62 -31.62
C GLY A 498 20.50 -18.29 -31.61
N GLY A 499 19.45 -17.55 -31.25
CA GLY A 499 18.08 -18.08 -31.08
C GLY A 499 17.82 -18.79 -29.75
N ARG A 500 18.79 -18.81 -28.81
CA ARG A 500 18.60 -19.34 -27.45
C ARG A 500 17.48 -18.62 -26.69
N ARG A 501 17.22 -17.35 -27.03
CA ARG A 501 16.12 -16.54 -26.50
C ARG A 501 15.12 -16.19 -27.58
N ARG A 502 13.84 -16.11 -27.19
CA ARG A 502 12.73 -15.76 -28.10
C ARG A 502 11.88 -14.58 -27.60
N LYS A 503 12.24 -13.99 -26.47
CA LYS A 503 11.56 -12.83 -25.87
C LYS A 503 12.57 -11.68 -25.78
N LEU A 504 12.25 -10.52 -26.34
CA LEU A 504 13.16 -9.39 -26.43
C LEU A 504 12.57 -8.14 -25.80
N ILE A 505 13.22 -7.60 -24.78
CA ILE A 505 13.00 -6.25 -24.28
C ILE A 505 13.88 -5.32 -25.12
N LEU A 506 13.28 -4.68 -26.12
CA LEU A 506 13.97 -3.83 -27.07
C LEU A 506 14.12 -2.42 -26.50
N LEU A 507 15.36 -1.96 -26.39
CA LEU A 507 15.71 -0.66 -25.82
C LEU A 507 15.88 0.45 -26.87
N ASP A 508 15.75 0.14 -28.15
CA ASP A 508 15.85 1.10 -29.27
C ASP A 508 15.07 2.38 -29.01
N ASP A 509 15.71 3.53 -29.21
CA ASP A 509 15.10 4.85 -28.95
C ASP A 509 13.83 5.06 -29.78
N ASN A 510 13.89 4.68 -31.07
CA ASN A 510 12.74 4.50 -31.94
C ASN A 510 13.16 3.68 -33.17
N ILE A 511 12.89 2.38 -33.16
CA ILE A 511 13.26 1.50 -34.28
C ILE A 511 12.65 1.94 -35.63
N LEU A 512 11.50 2.62 -35.62
CA LEU A 512 10.83 3.09 -36.85
C LEU A 512 11.54 4.28 -37.50
N SER A 513 12.41 4.97 -36.77
CA SER A 513 13.26 6.05 -37.30
C SER A 513 14.46 5.52 -38.08
N HIS A 514 14.77 4.22 -37.99
CA HIS A 514 15.88 3.64 -38.74
C HIS A 514 15.50 3.42 -40.22
N PRO A 515 16.37 3.73 -41.20
CA PRO A 515 16.06 3.55 -42.62
C PRO A 515 15.65 2.12 -43.00
N ASN A 516 16.27 1.12 -42.35
CA ASN A 516 15.97 -0.30 -42.57
C ASN A 516 14.92 -0.87 -41.60
N ALA A 517 14.04 -0.04 -41.01
CA ALA A 517 13.05 -0.50 -40.04
C ALA A 517 12.17 -1.65 -40.57
N ASP A 518 11.74 -1.58 -41.83
CA ASP A 518 10.84 -2.57 -42.43
C ASP A 518 11.48 -3.96 -42.50
N ARG A 519 12.77 -4.02 -42.89
CA ARG A 519 13.57 -5.26 -42.87
C ARG A 519 13.67 -5.84 -41.46
N LEU A 520 13.93 -5.01 -40.45
CA LEU A 520 14.06 -5.45 -39.06
C LEU A 520 12.73 -5.97 -38.50
N LEU A 521 11.62 -5.29 -38.80
CA LEU A 521 10.27 -5.73 -38.39
C LEU A 521 9.85 -7.02 -39.09
N LEU A 522 10.19 -7.17 -40.38
CA LEU A 522 9.94 -8.40 -41.13
C LEU A 522 10.68 -9.57 -40.50
N GLU A 523 11.97 -9.40 -40.20
CA GLU A 523 12.79 -10.41 -39.55
C GLU A 523 12.22 -10.82 -38.17
N MET A 524 11.76 -9.84 -37.37
CA MET A 524 11.08 -10.12 -36.10
C MET A 524 9.80 -10.95 -36.27
N ALA A 525 9.01 -10.63 -37.30
CA ALA A 525 7.75 -11.28 -37.60
C ALA A 525 7.96 -12.73 -38.09
N GLU A 526 8.91 -12.94 -39.00
CA GLU A 526 9.24 -14.26 -39.58
C GLU A 526 9.82 -15.22 -38.54
N ARG A 527 10.70 -14.73 -37.67
CA ARG A 527 11.27 -15.52 -36.58
C ARG A 527 10.29 -15.77 -35.42
N GLY A 528 9.11 -15.16 -35.44
CA GLY A 528 8.09 -15.32 -34.40
C GLY A 528 8.53 -14.84 -33.02
N ILE A 529 9.36 -13.79 -32.98
CA ILE A 529 9.92 -13.26 -31.72
C ILE A 529 8.81 -12.51 -30.96
N MET A 530 8.78 -12.69 -29.64
CA MET A 530 7.99 -11.81 -28.77
C MET A 530 8.80 -10.57 -28.44
N VAL A 531 8.26 -9.38 -28.70
CA VAL A 531 9.00 -8.13 -28.55
C VAL A 531 8.25 -7.19 -27.63
N ASN A 532 8.96 -6.61 -26.66
CA ASN A 532 8.49 -5.48 -25.88
C ASN A 532 9.23 -4.22 -26.33
N PHE A 533 8.50 -3.30 -26.96
CA PHE A 533 9.00 -1.99 -27.41
C PHE A 533 8.95 -0.99 -26.24
N THR A 534 9.87 -1.10 -25.27
CA THR A 534 9.76 -0.36 -24.00
C THR A 534 9.98 1.15 -24.14
N GLN A 535 10.67 1.61 -25.19
CA GLN A 535 10.83 3.04 -25.50
C GLN A 535 9.72 3.60 -26.39
N THR A 536 8.67 2.80 -26.62
CA THR A 536 7.52 3.11 -27.48
C THR A 536 7.85 3.24 -28.97
N LEU A 537 6.80 3.18 -29.79
CA LEU A 537 6.87 3.43 -31.22
C LEU A 537 6.20 4.77 -31.53
N ASP A 538 6.72 5.51 -32.51
CA ASP A 538 6.05 6.70 -33.02
C ASP A 538 5.04 6.31 -34.10
N LEU A 539 3.75 6.48 -33.80
CA LEU A 539 2.67 6.10 -34.70
C LEU A 539 2.70 6.89 -36.02
N ARG A 540 3.28 8.10 -36.04
CA ARG A 540 3.41 8.93 -37.25
C ARG A 540 4.33 8.31 -38.29
N LEU A 541 5.26 7.45 -37.87
CA LEU A 541 6.16 6.70 -38.74
C LEU A 541 5.56 5.37 -39.23
N VAL A 542 4.31 5.07 -38.89
CA VAL A 542 3.64 3.84 -39.33
C VAL A 542 2.99 4.06 -40.70
N ASN A 543 3.24 3.12 -41.61
CA ASN A 543 2.52 2.95 -42.86
C ASN A 543 1.75 1.60 -42.84
N ARG A 544 1.06 1.26 -43.94
CA ARG A 544 0.26 0.03 -44.03
C ARG A 544 1.08 -1.23 -43.82
N GLU A 545 2.30 -1.28 -44.36
CA GLU A 545 3.21 -2.42 -44.25
C GLU A 545 3.71 -2.60 -42.81
N ARG A 546 4.20 -1.53 -42.18
CA ARG A 546 4.63 -1.53 -40.77
C ARG A 546 3.51 -1.95 -39.83
N ALA A 547 2.29 -1.47 -40.05
CA ALA A 547 1.13 -1.90 -39.26
C ALA A 547 0.88 -3.40 -39.39
N ALA A 548 0.94 -3.95 -40.62
CA ALA A 548 0.79 -5.38 -40.86
C ALA A 548 1.89 -6.22 -40.19
N LEU A 549 3.15 -5.78 -40.28
CA LEU A 549 4.29 -6.44 -39.62
C LEU A 549 4.16 -6.40 -38.09
N LEU A 550 3.86 -5.24 -37.50
CA LEU A 550 3.67 -5.09 -36.06
C LEU A 550 2.51 -5.94 -35.53
N ARG A 551 1.45 -6.17 -36.34
CA ARG A 551 0.35 -7.09 -36.00
C ARG A 551 0.77 -8.57 -36.03
N ARG A 552 1.75 -8.92 -36.87
CA ARG A 552 2.33 -10.27 -36.93
C ARG A 552 3.31 -10.53 -35.79
N ILE A 553 4.09 -9.51 -35.39
CA ILE A 553 4.98 -9.58 -34.23
C ILE A 553 4.16 -9.80 -32.96
N HIS A 554 4.65 -10.64 -32.04
CA HIS A 554 4.01 -10.81 -30.74
C HIS A 554 4.41 -9.67 -29.79
N CYS A 555 3.92 -8.46 -30.09
CA CYS A 555 4.09 -7.26 -29.27
C CYS A 555 3.57 -7.52 -27.85
N SER A 556 4.43 -7.38 -26.84
CA SER A 556 4.21 -7.84 -25.46
C SER A 556 4.46 -6.74 -24.43
N ASN A 557 3.88 -6.90 -23.23
CA ASN A 557 4.37 -6.18 -22.06
C ASN A 557 5.76 -6.70 -21.61
N THR A 558 6.45 -5.97 -20.72
CA THR A 558 7.79 -6.33 -20.20
C THR A 558 7.89 -7.70 -19.51
N ARG A 559 6.75 -8.25 -19.05
CA ARG A 559 6.68 -9.58 -18.43
C ARG A 559 6.32 -10.70 -19.42
N PHE A 560 6.01 -10.36 -20.67
CA PHE A 560 5.59 -11.31 -21.71
C PHE A 560 4.41 -12.19 -21.29
N THR A 561 3.48 -11.62 -20.52
CA THR A 561 2.28 -12.32 -20.02
C THR A 561 1.03 -11.96 -20.82
N ARG A 562 1.09 -10.90 -21.63
CA ARG A 562 -0.02 -10.46 -22.48
C ARG A 562 0.52 -9.69 -23.68
N LYS A 563 -0.25 -9.72 -24.77
CA LYS A 563 -0.03 -8.81 -25.90
C LYS A 563 -0.20 -7.36 -25.45
N ASN A 564 0.69 -6.47 -25.87
CA ASN A 564 0.61 -5.04 -25.60
C ASN A 564 1.39 -4.26 -26.67
N TYR A 565 0.77 -3.22 -27.21
CA TYR A 565 1.40 -2.26 -28.10
C TYR A 565 1.76 -1.01 -27.28
N HIS A 566 2.90 -0.39 -27.59
CA HIS A 566 3.40 0.78 -26.87
C HIS A 566 3.65 1.91 -27.87
N PHE A 567 2.92 3.01 -27.74
CA PHE A 567 3.06 4.21 -28.57
C PHE A 567 3.34 5.44 -27.70
N SER A 568 4.04 6.43 -28.24
CA SER A 568 4.20 7.74 -27.59
C SER A 568 3.14 8.73 -28.07
N LEU A 569 2.58 9.54 -27.16
CA LEU A 569 1.75 10.70 -27.51
C LEU A 569 1.91 11.78 -26.44
N ASN A 570 2.82 12.74 -26.67
CA ASN A 570 3.20 13.75 -25.67
C ASN A 570 2.60 15.14 -25.93
N HIS A 571 1.91 15.34 -27.06
CA HIS A 571 1.25 16.61 -27.41
C HIS A 571 0.01 16.35 -28.27
N ASN A 572 -0.81 17.38 -28.46
CA ASN A 572 -2.05 17.30 -29.26
C ASN A 572 -1.82 17.66 -30.74
N ARG A 573 -0.57 17.94 -31.15
CA ARG A 573 -0.26 18.11 -32.58
C ARG A 573 -0.47 16.79 -33.32
N ASP A 574 -1.07 16.88 -34.49
CA ASP A 574 -1.30 15.78 -35.44
C ASP A 574 -2.23 14.65 -34.93
N LEU A 575 -3.20 14.94 -34.05
CA LEU A 575 -4.14 13.91 -33.57
C LEU A 575 -4.93 13.23 -34.71
N ASP A 576 -5.26 13.95 -35.78
CA ASP A 576 -5.92 13.37 -36.96
C ASP A 576 -5.04 12.37 -37.69
N LEU A 577 -3.74 12.68 -37.84
CA LEU A 577 -2.76 11.76 -38.41
C LEU A 577 -2.59 10.53 -37.51
N VAL A 578 -2.53 10.73 -36.19
CA VAL A 578 -2.48 9.64 -35.21
C VAL A 578 -3.71 8.73 -35.38
N ALA A 579 -4.92 9.31 -35.52
CA ALA A 579 -6.13 8.54 -35.75
C ALA A 579 -6.08 7.76 -37.08
N GLU A 580 -5.63 8.40 -38.16
CA GLU A 580 -5.43 7.76 -39.47
C GLU A 580 -4.49 6.56 -39.37
N LYS A 581 -3.30 6.75 -38.77
CA LYS A 581 -2.31 5.68 -38.62
C LYS A 581 -2.79 4.59 -37.66
N TYR A 582 -3.57 4.94 -36.63
CA TYR A 582 -4.17 3.96 -35.72
C TYR A 582 -5.15 3.02 -36.44
N ARG A 583 -5.95 3.54 -37.38
CA ARG A 583 -6.92 2.74 -38.14
C ARG A 583 -6.26 1.64 -38.96
N LEU A 584 -5.00 1.81 -39.39
CA LEU A 584 -4.24 0.80 -40.14
C LEU A 584 -4.09 -0.53 -39.38
N PHE A 585 -4.14 -0.51 -38.05
CA PHE A 585 -4.01 -1.72 -37.22
C PHE A 585 -5.33 -2.48 -37.05
N ASN A 586 -6.48 -1.85 -37.28
CA ASN A 586 -7.82 -2.41 -37.04
C ASN A 586 -7.98 -3.01 -35.62
N PHE A 587 -7.46 -2.29 -34.61
CA PHE A 587 -7.59 -2.70 -33.21
C PHE A 587 -9.06 -2.79 -32.76
N LYS A 588 -9.31 -3.67 -31.80
CA LYS A 588 -10.61 -3.90 -31.17
C LYS A 588 -10.56 -3.49 -29.70
N PRO A 589 -11.71 -3.24 -29.06
CA PRO A 589 -11.76 -2.87 -27.63
C PRO A 589 -11.06 -3.84 -26.66
N ARG A 590 -10.86 -5.11 -27.07
CA ARG A 590 -10.14 -6.14 -26.30
C ARG A 590 -8.61 -6.10 -26.45
N ASP A 591 -8.09 -5.41 -27.46
CA ASP A 591 -6.65 -5.23 -27.63
C ASP A 591 -6.09 -4.35 -26.51
N ASN A 592 -4.78 -4.43 -26.27
CA ASN A 592 -4.10 -3.66 -25.24
C ASN A 592 -3.13 -2.70 -25.94
N VAL A 593 -3.52 -1.43 -26.05
CA VAL A 593 -2.71 -0.42 -26.74
C VAL A 593 -2.39 0.71 -25.78
N GLU A 594 -1.17 0.70 -25.25
CA GLU A 594 -0.70 1.67 -24.28
C GLU A 594 -0.12 2.89 -24.99
N PHE A 595 -0.61 4.08 -24.62
CA PHE A 595 -0.01 5.35 -24.99
C PHE A 595 0.74 5.92 -23.79
N VAL A 596 2.05 6.12 -23.94
CA VAL A 596 2.86 6.84 -22.97
C VAL A 596 2.69 8.34 -23.22
N CYS A 597 2.11 9.02 -22.23
CA CYS A 597 1.86 10.46 -22.26
C CYS A 597 2.65 11.15 -21.15
N MET A 598 3.49 12.10 -21.53
CA MET A 598 4.22 12.93 -20.57
C MET A 598 3.36 14.05 -20.01
N TYR A 599 3.55 14.39 -18.73
CA TYR A 599 2.94 15.55 -18.07
C TYR A 599 3.95 16.38 -17.28
N GLY A 600 3.63 17.65 -17.04
CA GLY A 600 4.48 18.58 -16.25
C GLY A 600 5.67 19.16 -17.03
N TYR A 601 5.58 19.17 -18.36
CA TYR A 601 6.53 19.84 -19.24
C TYR A 601 5.90 21.06 -19.91
N ASP A 602 5.17 20.86 -21.01
CA ASP A 602 4.68 21.90 -21.90
C ASP A 602 3.22 21.70 -22.36
N THR A 603 2.41 20.93 -21.63
CA THR A 603 0.96 20.78 -21.88
C THR A 603 0.10 21.29 -20.74
N THR A 604 -0.97 21.99 -21.09
CA THR A 604 -2.02 22.47 -20.19
C THR A 604 -2.96 21.34 -19.75
N LEU A 605 -3.78 21.61 -18.73
CA LEU A 605 -4.82 20.68 -18.29
C LEU A 605 -5.85 20.42 -19.40
N ASP A 606 -6.21 21.45 -20.18
CA ASP A 606 -7.15 21.33 -21.29
C ASP A 606 -6.62 20.41 -22.39
N GLU A 607 -5.36 20.61 -22.80
CA GLU A 607 -4.69 19.72 -23.76
C GLU A 607 -4.61 18.28 -23.24
N ASP A 608 -4.30 18.09 -21.95
CA ASP A 608 -4.30 16.76 -21.34
C ASP A 608 -5.69 16.10 -21.37
N VAL A 609 -6.75 16.87 -21.08
CA VAL A 609 -8.15 16.40 -21.13
C VAL A 609 -8.55 16.00 -22.56
N ASP A 610 -8.30 16.87 -23.54
CA ASP A 610 -8.58 16.63 -24.96
C ASP A 610 -7.84 15.37 -25.46
N ARG A 611 -6.55 15.26 -25.15
CA ARG A 611 -5.74 14.10 -25.52
C ARG A 611 -6.27 12.80 -24.90
N PHE A 612 -6.71 12.83 -23.65
CA PHE A 612 -7.22 11.63 -23.00
C PHE A 612 -8.63 11.26 -23.47
N PHE A 613 -9.47 12.23 -23.85
CA PHE A 613 -10.72 11.96 -24.56
C PHE A 613 -10.47 11.32 -25.93
N PHE A 614 -9.54 11.89 -26.70
CA PHE A 614 -9.09 11.32 -27.96
C PHE A 614 -8.68 9.86 -27.80
N LEU A 615 -7.78 9.56 -26.85
CA LEU A 615 -7.35 8.18 -26.59
C LEU A 615 -8.50 7.29 -26.11
N ARG A 616 -9.43 7.81 -25.33
CA ARG A 616 -10.60 7.03 -24.87
C ARG A 616 -11.55 6.65 -26.02
N SER A 617 -11.56 7.43 -27.10
CA SER A 617 -12.33 7.15 -28.32
C SER A 617 -11.72 6.03 -29.17
N LEU A 618 -10.42 5.73 -29.01
CA LEU A 618 -9.73 4.72 -29.80
C LEU A 618 -9.95 3.29 -29.24
N PRO A 619 -10.30 2.29 -30.09
CA PRO A 619 -10.52 0.92 -29.64
C PRO A 619 -9.28 0.30 -28.98
N GLY A 620 -9.41 -0.12 -27.71
CA GLY A 620 -8.34 -0.83 -26.98
C GLY A 620 -7.22 0.07 -26.45
N ALA A 621 -7.28 1.39 -26.70
CA ALA A 621 -6.30 2.35 -26.24
C ALA A 621 -6.47 2.69 -24.74
N TYR A 622 -5.34 2.91 -24.07
CA TYR A 622 -5.30 3.40 -22.70
C TYR A 622 -4.02 4.20 -22.43
N VAL A 623 -4.06 5.01 -21.38
CA VAL A 623 -2.96 5.91 -21.02
C VAL A 623 -2.02 5.27 -19.98
N PHE A 624 -0.72 5.47 -20.19
CA PHE A 624 0.32 5.42 -19.18
C PHE A 624 0.90 6.84 -19.05
N VAL A 625 0.69 7.47 -17.90
CA VAL A 625 1.25 8.80 -17.63
C VAL A 625 2.67 8.72 -17.10
N GLN A 626 3.55 9.57 -17.61
CA GLN A 626 4.92 9.72 -17.14
C GLN A 626 5.19 11.18 -16.77
N LYS A 627 5.66 11.41 -15.54
CA LYS A 627 6.08 12.76 -15.16
C LYS A 627 7.34 13.14 -15.93
N TYR A 628 7.38 14.34 -16.49
CA TYR A 628 8.61 14.93 -16.98
C TYR A 628 9.65 15.02 -15.85
N LEU A 629 10.85 14.48 -16.14
CA LEU A 629 12.02 14.59 -15.29
C LEU A 629 13.10 15.30 -16.11
N PRO A 630 13.44 16.54 -15.76
CA PRO A 630 14.42 17.30 -16.53
C PRO A 630 15.79 16.62 -16.45
N LEU A 631 16.55 16.69 -17.54
CA LEU A 631 17.97 16.38 -17.51
C LEU A 631 18.73 17.44 -16.72
N ARG A 632 19.96 17.13 -16.31
CA ARG A 632 20.85 18.14 -15.71
C ARG A 632 21.10 19.25 -16.74
N GLY A 633 20.67 20.48 -16.43
CA GLY A 633 20.72 21.61 -17.36
C GLY A 633 19.69 21.57 -18.50
N GLY A 634 18.71 20.65 -18.44
CA GLY A 634 17.59 20.63 -19.39
C GLY A 634 16.51 21.66 -19.06
N PRO A 635 15.48 21.80 -19.93
CA PRO A 635 14.38 22.72 -19.71
C PRO A 635 13.70 22.51 -18.35
N PRO A 636 13.34 23.59 -17.63
CA PRO A 636 12.67 23.45 -16.33
C PRO A 636 11.29 22.80 -16.49
N PRO A 637 10.85 21.98 -15.53
CA PRO A 637 9.48 21.50 -15.50
C PRO A 637 8.54 22.66 -15.19
N ASP A 638 7.25 22.49 -15.51
CA ASP A 638 6.17 23.38 -15.06
C ASP A 638 6.28 24.83 -15.56
N ALA A 639 6.85 25.07 -16.75
CA ALA A 639 7.15 26.39 -17.29
C ALA A 639 5.93 27.15 -17.86
N ILE A 640 4.73 26.55 -17.82
CA ILE A 640 3.49 27.12 -18.36
C ILE A 640 2.42 27.25 -17.28
N ASP A 641 1.42 28.10 -17.54
CA ASP A 641 0.18 28.06 -16.77
C ASP A 641 -0.58 26.78 -17.13
N PHE A 642 -0.57 25.84 -16.19
CA PHE A 642 -1.17 24.53 -16.39
C PHE A 642 -2.70 24.56 -16.28
N PHE A 643 -3.27 25.43 -15.44
CA PHE A 643 -4.69 25.35 -15.09
C PHE A 643 -5.60 26.13 -16.03
N GLY A 644 -5.10 27.22 -16.63
CA GLY A 644 -5.91 28.10 -17.47
C GLY A 644 -7.10 28.67 -16.71
N ASP A 645 -8.17 29.00 -17.44
CA ASP A 645 -9.28 29.81 -16.92
C ASP A 645 -10.31 29.03 -16.07
N ASP A 646 -10.63 27.78 -16.44
CA ASP A 646 -11.67 26.97 -15.76
C ASP A 646 -11.16 25.56 -15.36
N PRO A 647 -10.27 25.48 -14.35
CA PRO A 647 -9.67 24.22 -13.93
C PRO A 647 -10.66 23.27 -13.25
N ASP A 648 -11.71 23.77 -12.61
CA ASP A 648 -12.68 22.93 -11.90
C ASP A 648 -13.47 22.07 -12.89
N LYS A 649 -14.01 22.70 -13.94
CA LYS A 649 -14.70 21.98 -15.02
C LYS A 649 -13.80 20.97 -15.73
N LEU A 650 -12.55 21.35 -16.02
CA LEU A 650 -11.58 20.46 -16.67
C LEU A 650 -11.19 19.27 -15.79
N ILE A 651 -11.03 19.48 -14.47
CA ILE A 651 -10.78 18.39 -13.53
C ILE A 651 -11.98 17.44 -13.48
N ASP A 652 -13.21 17.95 -13.47
CA ASP A 652 -14.43 17.13 -13.49
C ASP A 652 -14.55 16.29 -14.76
N GLN A 653 -14.22 16.87 -15.92
CA GLN A 653 -14.12 16.14 -17.18
C GLN A 653 -13.04 15.05 -17.11
N LEU A 654 -11.84 15.40 -16.64
CA LEU A 654 -10.70 14.49 -16.52
C LEU A 654 -11.03 13.25 -15.67
N ILE A 655 -11.67 13.42 -14.51
CA ILE A 655 -12.00 12.30 -13.61
C ILE A 655 -13.17 11.44 -14.14
N GLY A 656 -13.94 11.96 -15.09
CA GLY A 656 -14.93 11.23 -15.87
C GLY A 656 -14.30 10.27 -16.88
N ILE A 657 -13.07 10.53 -17.33
CA ILE A 657 -12.35 9.69 -18.28
C ILE A 657 -11.81 8.45 -17.56
N ALA A 658 -12.45 7.30 -17.79
CA ALA A 658 -12.06 6.02 -17.22
C ALA A 658 -11.56 5.05 -18.28
N PHE A 659 -10.32 4.57 -18.12
CA PHE A 659 -9.76 3.47 -18.90
C PHE A 659 -9.97 2.14 -18.17
N THR A 660 -10.18 1.06 -18.92
CA THR A 660 -10.34 -0.30 -18.35
C THR A 660 -9.02 -0.82 -17.76
N GLN A 661 -7.89 -0.26 -18.21
CA GLN A 661 -6.55 -0.66 -17.80
C GLN A 661 -5.81 0.51 -17.16
N ASN A 662 -4.85 0.17 -16.30
CA ASN A 662 -3.79 1.09 -15.86
C ASN A 662 -4.21 2.40 -15.16
N MET A 663 -5.44 2.49 -14.62
CA MET A 663 -5.87 3.63 -13.80
C MET A 663 -4.97 3.92 -12.59
N LYS A 664 -4.14 2.94 -12.18
CA LYS A 664 -3.09 3.14 -11.18
C LYS A 664 -2.01 4.14 -11.63
N SER A 665 -1.68 4.17 -12.93
CA SER A 665 -0.77 5.17 -13.48
C SER A 665 -1.39 6.57 -13.38
N MET A 666 -2.65 6.71 -13.81
CA MET A 666 -3.44 7.96 -13.70
C MET A 666 -3.55 8.48 -12.27
N GLU A 667 -3.61 7.60 -11.25
CA GLU A 667 -3.61 8.02 -9.84
C GLU A 667 -2.40 8.90 -9.48
N ASN A 668 -1.22 8.67 -10.09
CA ASN A 668 -0.04 9.52 -9.87
C ASN A 668 -0.22 10.92 -10.47
N TYR A 669 -0.81 11.00 -11.66
CA TYR A 669 -1.13 12.25 -12.33
C TYR A 669 -2.20 13.04 -11.56
N TYR A 670 -3.27 12.38 -11.11
CA TYR A 670 -4.29 12.98 -10.25
C TYR A 670 -3.71 13.54 -8.95
N ARG A 671 -2.80 12.82 -8.29
CA ARG A 671 -2.10 13.31 -7.10
C ARG A 671 -1.20 14.52 -7.41
N TRP A 672 -0.58 14.55 -8.58
CA TRP A 672 0.20 15.68 -9.03
C TRP A 672 -0.68 16.91 -9.29
N ILE A 673 -1.79 16.78 -10.03
CA ILE A 673 -2.79 17.84 -10.24
C ILE A 673 -3.33 18.34 -8.89
N SER A 674 -3.82 17.42 -8.03
CA SER A 674 -4.42 17.77 -6.74
C SER A 674 -3.45 18.55 -5.85
N ARG A 675 -2.16 18.20 -5.85
CA ARG A 675 -1.13 18.95 -5.10
C ARG A 675 -0.85 20.32 -5.71
N ARG A 676 -0.85 20.44 -7.04
CA ARG A 676 -0.66 21.72 -7.74
C ARG A 676 -1.86 22.64 -7.48
N TYR A 677 -3.07 22.12 -7.65
CA TYR A 677 -4.32 22.81 -7.40
C TYR A 677 -4.38 23.34 -5.96
N ALA A 678 -4.02 22.51 -4.98
CA ALA A 678 -3.92 22.91 -3.57
C ALA A 678 -2.94 24.07 -3.32
N LYS A 679 -1.81 24.11 -4.04
CA LYS A 679 -0.82 25.19 -3.91
C LYS A 679 -1.30 26.48 -4.55
N VAL A 680 -1.97 26.40 -5.70
CA VAL A 680 -2.43 27.56 -6.47
C VAL A 680 -3.66 28.19 -5.82
N TYR A 681 -4.67 27.37 -5.50
CA TYR A 681 -5.98 27.87 -5.04
C TYR A 681 -6.19 27.76 -3.52
N GLY A 682 -5.24 27.18 -2.77
CA GLY A 682 -5.35 27.04 -1.31
C GLY A 682 -6.45 26.08 -0.82
N LYS A 683 -7.18 25.42 -1.73
CA LYS A 683 -8.30 24.50 -1.46
C LYS A 683 -8.13 23.17 -2.22
N LEU A 684 -9.01 22.20 -1.98
CA LEU A 684 -9.02 20.92 -2.71
C LEU A 684 -10.21 20.83 -3.65
N HIS A 685 -9.99 20.25 -4.82
CA HIS A 685 -11.07 19.76 -5.67
C HIS A 685 -11.57 18.41 -5.15
N MET A 686 -12.76 18.36 -4.57
CA MET A 686 -13.25 17.15 -3.87
C MET A 686 -13.54 15.97 -4.81
N GLY A 687 -14.06 16.21 -6.02
CA GLY A 687 -14.22 15.14 -7.04
C GLY A 687 -12.91 14.41 -7.38
N LEU A 688 -11.81 15.16 -7.48
CA LEU A 688 -10.46 14.61 -7.69
C LEU A 688 -9.96 13.82 -6.48
N VAL A 689 -10.15 14.34 -5.26
CA VAL A 689 -9.80 13.62 -4.01
C VAL A 689 -10.55 12.30 -3.94
N ASP A 690 -11.85 12.30 -4.21
CA ASP A 690 -12.70 11.11 -4.20
C ASP A 690 -12.25 10.09 -5.24
N THR A 691 -11.84 10.55 -6.41
CA THR A 691 -11.30 9.71 -7.48
C THR A 691 -9.96 9.08 -7.09
N ILE A 692 -9.04 9.84 -6.49
CA ILE A 692 -7.75 9.36 -5.98
C ILE A 692 -7.92 8.23 -4.96
N PHE A 693 -8.93 8.34 -4.08
CA PHE A 693 -9.16 7.37 -3.00
C PHE A 693 -10.28 6.35 -3.31
N ARG A 694 -10.80 6.31 -4.54
CA ARG A 694 -11.92 5.43 -4.92
C ARG A 694 -11.65 3.95 -4.63
N TYR A 695 -10.44 3.49 -4.93
CA TYR A 695 -10.06 2.07 -4.84
C TYR A 695 -8.93 1.78 -3.86
N ASN A 696 -7.93 2.66 -3.77
CA ASN A 696 -6.68 2.41 -3.06
C ASN A 696 -6.55 3.30 -1.82
N ASN A 697 -6.01 2.73 -0.74
CA ASN A 697 -5.61 3.48 0.46
C ASN A 697 -6.70 4.42 1.03
N ARG A 698 -7.98 4.05 0.92
CA ARG A 698 -9.15 4.84 1.39
C ARG A 698 -8.97 5.47 2.77
N HIS A 699 -8.43 4.71 3.72
CA HIS A 699 -8.14 5.16 5.09
C HIS A 699 -7.19 6.36 5.21
N LYS A 700 -6.50 6.76 4.12
CA LYS A 700 -5.63 7.94 4.07
C LYS A 700 -6.34 9.19 3.52
N LYS A 701 -7.60 9.09 3.10
CA LYS A 701 -8.36 10.19 2.50
C LYS A 701 -8.42 11.39 3.45
N GLY A 702 -8.80 11.17 4.71
CA GLY A 702 -8.91 12.24 5.70
C GLY A 702 -7.57 12.93 5.95
N GLU A 703 -6.48 12.17 6.12
CA GLU A 703 -5.13 12.75 6.25
C GLU A 703 -4.71 13.54 5.02
N TYR A 704 -5.13 13.12 3.83
CA TYR A 704 -4.86 13.81 2.58
C TYR A 704 -5.65 15.12 2.46
N ILE A 705 -6.93 15.10 2.83
CA ILE A 705 -7.79 16.30 2.89
C ILE A 705 -7.19 17.30 3.86
N SER A 706 -6.89 16.82 5.06
CA SER A 706 -6.50 17.64 6.19
C SER A 706 -5.09 18.24 6.03
N SER A 707 -4.20 17.54 5.33
CA SER A 707 -2.88 18.05 4.92
C SER A 707 -2.90 18.88 3.63
N LEU A 708 -4.08 19.13 3.05
CA LEU A 708 -4.26 19.83 1.78
C LEU A 708 -3.39 19.22 0.66
N ALA A 709 -3.63 17.93 0.33
CA ALA A 709 -2.82 17.15 -0.61
C ALA A 709 -1.34 16.98 -0.19
N GLY A 710 -1.08 16.99 1.11
CA GLY A 710 0.28 16.89 1.68
C GLY A 710 1.13 18.14 1.47
N THR A 711 0.52 19.30 1.21
CA THR A 711 1.21 20.59 1.11
C THR A 711 1.46 21.20 2.49
N ARG A 712 0.57 20.96 3.46
CA ARG A 712 0.74 21.33 4.87
C ARG A 712 1.43 20.20 5.62
N LYS A 713 2.63 20.44 6.16
CA LYS A 713 3.31 19.51 7.08
C LYS A 713 2.93 19.85 8.52
N GLY A 714 2.59 18.85 9.32
CA GLY A 714 2.64 18.97 10.79
C GLY A 714 1.38 19.44 11.51
N HIS A 715 0.19 19.39 10.92
CA HIS A 715 -1.04 19.84 11.58
C HIS A 715 -2.00 18.72 11.98
N PHE A 716 -1.55 17.59 12.54
CA PHE A 716 -2.43 16.66 13.26
C PHE A 716 -1.72 15.95 14.40
#